data_AF-A0A1Q3W7Y3-F1
#
_entry.id   AF-A0A1Q3W7Y3-F1
#
_cell.length_a   1.000
_cell.length_b   1.000
_cell.length_c   1.000
_cell.angle_alpha   90.00
_cell.angle_beta   90.00
_cell.angle_gamma   90.00
#
_symmetry.space_group_name_H-M   'P 1'
#
loop_
_entity.id
_entity.type
_entity.pdbx_description
1 polymer ?
#
loop_
_entity_poly.entity_id
_entity_poly.type
_entity_poly.pdbx_seq_one_letter_code
_entity_poly.pdbx_strand_id
1 'polypeptide(L)'
;MIKDYLDISLFSIFLVINLIVGLRAGRGVKTLRDYSIGNKDFSNATIISTIVATGISGGFLFYGLEQTYTNGLYFIIPIIGSSVGIFLHGQFLAVRMGEFINNTSIAEAMGNLYGRTVRVITAVSGILKCIGYMAVQFQVIAKMITLLLGFESPWTSIAAIGIVIVYSAFGGIRSITFTDVFQFFTFGVFIPMLALIIWNHLKEPGQVFSMLANSSIFSLKKVISWNPRLISSLGLMLYFMIPGMSPTTFQRIVMARDINQARTTFIWSAGLDFVVAMFLIWVGVLLLTDNPNLEADKLLGYLIHKYTYSGFKGFICAGILAMSMSTADSNLNASTVLAVNDIIKVYRPSWKESILLVRLFSLLLGVCALLLALQTKDLLKLLLLASSFYMPIVTVPMLLAIFGFRSSTRAVLIGMVAGFITVTFWDKLFGYTGVNNIIPGILANLTFLLGSHYILQEEGGWIDIKVPGPVLAARQKRREAWKYFISNIKNTKIYDYLQKNLPIYEVVYTLFAVYVIGATYASFYTIPEETITNYKGLYNFISHSVLIFTAAFLTYPAWPPTVKSKKIITFAWPFGIFYILFVVGSILVVMSGFNEVQVMIFLLNLIMSAFLLSWPLMLFVSSLGSIIGCLIFYMYCGDLYACTSAAGSSQFKLIYVILLLSSFLIAIFRFKGRQSHLENQKNYLASMYAERNNELAQILAYREEVLKDLNVDEKALLDQTTAAYIRQILYRMTDYMRLEVTQTNLDQLLLEVKETIKLTGLTLIPQLITNISTKQESINGDIAKIKELLVNGILYVHKHNLNNEPIHIVIEDAKLGHKVDYIKDYTRQLVALKFTITTEKVPSKKKDIYMLEQVPLMSQYTKKGELIENARIIHAHYGYGELDNEHTQVYVLPVNVREVRGKVMELLREPAVADPEEINYPLAIQLEKDLLDQAKKLKLDLTVINKGLDTIKRYHAGVKRKSGEPFFTHPIQVALILLGYCQDQDAVIAALLHDTVEDTGLSLVQIEAMFGEQVAFIVKKVTNLEDNLRRVSSQDHENVYRIMNYEDKRAAFVKLADRLHNMRTISGHSSLAKQKHIANETLNFFVPLAKNLKLESITEELEKLSLEVLGK
;
A
#
# COMPACT_ATOMS: atom_id res chain seq x y z
N MET A 1 -12.94 -45.09 22.64
CA MET A 1 -14.32 -44.57 22.82
C MET A 1 -14.36 -43.10 23.19
N ILE A 2 -14.27 -42.63 24.44
CA ILE A 2 -14.36 -41.17 24.78
C ILE A 2 -13.30 -40.32 24.03
N LYS A 3 -12.10 -40.89 23.84
CA LYS A 3 -10.96 -40.28 23.15
C LYS A 3 -11.16 -40.05 21.64
N ASP A 4 -11.86 -40.95 20.96
CA ASP A 4 -12.12 -40.84 19.52
C ASP A 4 -13.21 -39.80 19.22
N TYR A 5 -14.16 -39.61 20.15
CA TYR A 5 -15.20 -38.59 20.02
C TYR A 5 -14.64 -37.16 20.06
N LEU A 6 -13.54 -36.91 20.77
CA LEU A 6 -12.95 -35.56 20.85
C LEU A 6 -12.28 -35.17 19.52
N ASP A 7 -11.56 -36.10 18.88
CA ASP A 7 -10.96 -35.90 17.57
C ASP A 7 -12.03 -35.67 16.49
N ILE A 8 -13.09 -36.47 16.50
CA ILE A 8 -14.24 -36.32 15.58
C ILE A 8 -14.99 -35.02 15.83
N SER A 9 -15.13 -34.59 17.10
CA SER A 9 -15.81 -33.34 17.46
C SER A 9 -15.03 -32.11 17.00
N LEU A 10 -13.72 -32.05 17.27
CA LEU A 10 -12.85 -30.95 16.80
C LEU A 10 -12.87 -30.83 15.28
N PHE A 11 -12.77 -31.97 14.60
CA PHE A 11 -12.86 -32.05 13.15
C PHE A 11 -14.21 -31.57 12.60
N SER A 12 -15.31 -32.02 13.23
CA SER A 12 -16.67 -31.61 12.83
C SER A 12 -16.90 -30.13 13.05
N ILE A 13 -16.41 -29.57 14.17
CA ILE A 13 -16.46 -28.13 14.47
C ILE A 13 -15.70 -27.35 13.39
N PHE A 14 -14.50 -27.78 13.01
CA PHE A 14 -13.73 -27.14 11.94
C PHE A 14 -14.50 -27.10 10.61
N LEU A 15 -15.11 -28.23 10.21
CA LEU A 15 -15.93 -28.28 8.98
C LEU A 15 -17.16 -27.38 9.07
N VAL A 16 -17.87 -27.39 10.20
CA VAL A 16 -19.06 -26.56 10.42
C VAL A 16 -18.72 -25.07 10.42
N ILE A 17 -17.61 -24.66 11.05
CA ILE A 17 -17.15 -23.27 11.02
C ILE A 17 -16.86 -22.84 9.58
N ASN A 18 -16.10 -23.64 8.81
CA ASN A 18 -15.81 -23.32 7.42
C ASN A 18 -17.08 -23.24 6.56
N LEU A 19 -18.03 -24.16 6.77
CA LEU A 19 -19.33 -24.16 6.09
C LEU A 19 -20.14 -22.88 6.40
N ILE A 20 -20.29 -22.53 7.68
CA ILE A 20 -21.04 -21.35 8.11
C ILE A 20 -20.39 -20.07 7.57
N VAL A 21 -19.07 -19.96 7.73
CA VAL A 21 -18.29 -18.82 7.26
C VAL A 21 -18.42 -18.67 5.75
N GLY A 22 -18.28 -19.77 5.00
CA GLY A 22 -18.33 -19.75 3.55
C GLY A 22 -19.71 -19.37 3.01
N LEU A 23 -20.77 -19.95 3.59
CA LEU A 23 -22.15 -19.60 3.25
C LEU A 23 -22.50 -18.14 3.62
N ARG A 24 -21.99 -17.63 4.75
CA ARG A 24 -22.24 -16.25 5.19
C ARG A 24 -21.51 -15.24 4.31
N ALA A 25 -20.24 -15.50 3.98
CA ALA A 25 -19.44 -14.65 3.10
C ALA A 25 -19.98 -14.65 1.66
N GLY A 26 -20.57 -15.77 1.21
CA GLY A 26 -21.18 -15.91 -0.11
C GLY A 26 -22.48 -15.12 -0.34
N ARG A 27 -23.13 -14.59 0.72
CA ARG A 27 -24.39 -13.82 0.61
C ARG A 27 -24.25 -12.53 -0.21
N GLY A 28 -23.03 -12.01 -0.34
CA GLY A 28 -22.72 -10.81 -1.11
C GLY A 28 -22.49 -11.04 -2.61
N VAL A 29 -22.48 -12.29 -3.09
CA VAL A 29 -22.14 -12.60 -4.48
C VAL A 29 -23.38 -12.48 -5.38
N LYS A 30 -23.44 -11.41 -6.18
CA LYS A 30 -24.56 -11.14 -7.08
C LYS A 30 -24.20 -11.31 -8.55
N THR A 31 -22.95 -11.03 -8.92
CA THR A 31 -22.48 -11.08 -10.31
C THR A 31 -21.35 -12.10 -10.52
N LEU A 32 -21.10 -12.47 -11.77
CA LEU A 32 -19.93 -13.30 -12.14
C LEU A 32 -18.60 -12.63 -11.75
N ARG A 33 -18.54 -11.29 -11.80
CA ARG A 33 -17.36 -10.51 -11.39
C ARG A 33 -17.16 -10.57 -9.88
N ASP A 34 -18.23 -10.50 -9.09
CA ASP A 34 -18.17 -10.69 -7.64
C ASP A 34 -17.70 -12.09 -7.27
N TYR A 35 -18.15 -13.10 -8.05
CA TYR A 35 -17.76 -14.49 -7.87
C TYR A 35 -16.29 -14.73 -8.22
N SER A 36 -15.75 -14.03 -9.23
CA SER A 36 -14.40 -14.24 -9.76
C SER A 36 -13.33 -13.37 -9.09
N ILE A 37 -13.49 -12.04 -9.10
CA ILE A 37 -12.44 -11.10 -8.66
C ILE A 37 -12.90 -10.18 -7.54
N GLY A 38 -14.19 -10.19 -7.19
CA GLY A 38 -14.75 -9.29 -6.19
C GLY A 38 -14.61 -7.82 -6.57
N ASN A 39 -14.58 -6.94 -5.57
CA ASN A 39 -14.47 -5.49 -5.77
C ASN A 39 -13.01 -4.99 -5.78
N LYS A 40 -12.02 -5.89 -5.85
CA LYS A 40 -10.57 -5.60 -5.71
C LYS A 40 -10.15 -4.91 -4.40
N ASP A 41 -11.05 -4.85 -3.41
CA ASP A 41 -10.81 -4.29 -2.08
C ASP A 41 -10.28 -5.39 -1.13
N PHE A 42 -9.07 -5.87 -1.41
CA PHE A 42 -8.40 -6.87 -0.58
C PHE A 42 -7.13 -6.29 0.04
N SER A 43 -6.91 -6.59 1.32
CA SER A 43 -5.67 -6.23 1.99
C SER A 43 -4.49 -7.04 1.47
N ASN A 44 -3.27 -6.51 1.61
CA ASN A 44 -2.06 -7.24 1.22
C ASN A 44 -1.96 -8.60 1.93
N ALA A 45 -2.30 -8.63 3.22
CA ALA A 45 -2.29 -9.86 4.02
C ALA A 45 -3.24 -10.91 3.43
N THR A 46 -4.45 -10.51 3.02
CA THR A 46 -5.46 -11.42 2.44
C THR A 46 -4.96 -12.08 1.16
N ILE A 47 -4.39 -11.29 0.23
CA ILE A 47 -3.85 -11.80 -1.04
C ILE A 47 -2.63 -12.69 -0.78
N ILE A 48 -1.74 -12.31 0.14
CA ILE A 48 -0.57 -13.12 0.51
C ILE A 48 -1.01 -14.48 1.08
N SER A 49 -1.94 -14.50 2.04
CA SER A 49 -2.46 -15.74 2.62
C SER A 49 -3.09 -16.63 1.56
N THR A 50 -3.87 -16.06 0.63
CA THR A 50 -4.49 -16.78 -0.49
C THR A 50 -3.43 -17.40 -1.41
N ILE A 51 -2.39 -16.65 -1.80
CA ILE A 51 -1.32 -17.16 -2.68
C ILE A 51 -0.57 -18.31 -1.99
N VAL A 52 -0.20 -18.16 -0.71
CA VAL A 52 0.54 -19.20 0.02
C VAL A 52 -0.35 -20.42 0.30
N ALA A 53 -1.60 -20.23 0.70
CA ALA A 53 -2.53 -21.34 0.97
C ALA A 53 -2.89 -22.13 -0.31
N THR A 54 -2.98 -21.45 -1.46
CA THR A 54 -3.15 -22.13 -2.76
C THR A 54 -1.85 -22.82 -3.22
N GLY A 55 -0.68 -22.29 -2.87
CA GLY A 55 0.62 -22.85 -3.23
C GLY A 55 0.97 -24.10 -2.44
N ILE A 56 0.78 -24.06 -1.12
CA ILE A 56 1.10 -25.14 -0.19
C ILE A 56 -0.14 -26.00 0.04
N SER A 57 -0.45 -26.80 -0.98
CA SER A 57 -1.63 -27.67 -0.99
C SER A 57 -1.47 -28.90 -0.08
N GLY A 58 -2.59 -29.55 0.28
CA GLY A 58 -2.57 -30.84 1.00
C GLY A 58 -1.84 -31.93 0.21
N GLY A 59 -1.94 -31.91 -1.13
CA GLY A 59 -1.13 -32.75 -2.01
C GLY A 59 0.38 -32.56 -1.79
N PHE A 60 0.84 -31.32 -1.65
CA PHE A 60 2.26 -30.99 -1.44
C PHE A 60 2.82 -31.56 -0.13
N LEU A 61 2.02 -31.59 0.94
CA LEU A 61 2.41 -32.28 2.18
C LEU A 61 2.67 -33.77 1.90
N PHE A 62 1.76 -34.46 1.21
CA PHE A 62 1.88 -35.91 0.96
C PHE A 62 3.09 -36.25 0.12
N TYR A 63 3.15 -35.76 -1.13
CA TYR A 63 4.27 -36.10 -1.99
C TYR A 63 5.55 -35.41 -1.52
N GLY A 64 5.48 -34.25 -0.87
CA GLY A 64 6.65 -33.57 -0.34
C GLY A 64 7.34 -34.38 0.75
N LEU A 65 6.57 -34.97 1.68
CA LEU A 65 7.10 -35.90 2.69
C LEU A 65 7.66 -37.16 2.04
N GLU A 66 6.90 -37.79 1.14
CA GLU A 66 7.29 -39.02 0.45
C GLU A 66 8.59 -38.85 -0.37
N GLN A 67 8.70 -37.76 -1.12
CA GLN A 67 9.84 -37.46 -1.98
C GLN A 67 11.05 -36.98 -1.18
N THR A 68 10.84 -36.26 -0.08
CA THR A 68 11.94 -35.91 0.84
C THR A 68 12.53 -37.15 1.49
N TYR A 69 11.66 -38.08 1.91
CA TYR A 69 12.06 -39.34 2.54
C TYR A 69 12.78 -40.28 1.56
N THR A 70 12.29 -40.41 0.32
CA THR A 70 12.84 -41.34 -0.67
C THR A 70 14.02 -40.77 -1.47
N ASN A 71 13.96 -39.49 -1.87
CA ASN A 71 14.91 -38.87 -2.79
C ASN A 71 15.86 -37.85 -2.13
N GLY A 72 15.59 -37.41 -0.89
CA GLY A 72 16.46 -36.49 -0.15
C GLY A 72 16.79 -35.22 -0.93
N LEU A 73 18.08 -34.88 -1.05
CA LEU A 73 18.55 -33.67 -1.73
C LEU A 73 18.17 -33.60 -3.22
N TYR A 74 17.97 -34.73 -3.90
CA TYR A 74 17.52 -34.75 -5.29
C TYR A 74 16.11 -34.15 -5.46
N PHE A 75 15.30 -34.09 -4.40
CA PHE A 75 14.00 -33.42 -4.41
C PHE A 75 14.02 -32.06 -3.67
N ILE A 76 14.77 -31.96 -2.56
CA ILE A 76 14.88 -30.73 -1.76
C ILE A 76 15.47 -29.57 -2.59
N ILE A 77 16.44 -29.83 -3.46
CA ILE A 77 17.02 -28.74 -4.29
C ILE A 77 15.99 -28.23 -5.30
N PRO A 78 15.32 -29.10 -6.10
CA PRO A 78 14.28 -28.66 -7.03
C PRO A 78 13.13 -27.89 -6.40
N ILE A 79 12.69 -28.28 -5.20
CA ILE A 79 11.51 -27.69 -4.56
C ILE A 79 11.69 -26.21 -4.24
N ILE A 80 12.92 -25.75 -3.98
CA ILE A 80 13.25 -24.33 -3.78
C ILE A 80 12.90 -23.51 -5.04
N GLY A 81 12.93 -24.16 -6.21
CA GLY A 81 12.49 -23.61 -7.48
C GLY A 81 11.06 -23.10 -7.47
N SER A 82 10.14 -23.66 -6.66
CA SER A 82 8.75 -23.21 -6.61
C SER A 82 8.63 -21.81 -6.01
N SER A 83 9.33 -21.56 -4.90
CA SER A 83 9.36 -20.24 -4.26
C SER A 83 10.07 -19.21 -5.14
N VAL A 84 11.12 -19.63 -5.86
CA VAL A 84 11.75 -18.80 -6.91
C VAL A 84 10.76 -18.48 -8.02
N GLY A 85 9.97 -19.45 -8.47
CA GLY A 85 8.89 -19.24 -9.45
C GLY A 85 7.89 -18.18 -9.00
N ILE A 86 7.41 -18.23 -7.75
CA ILE A 86 6.51 -17.20 -7.18
C ILE A 86 7.20 -15.83 -7.10
N PHE A 87 8.48 -15.80 -6.74
CA PHE A 87 9.25 -14.55 -6.72
C PHE A 87 9.37 -13.94 -8.12
N LEU A 88 9.62 -14.76 -9.15
CA LEU A 88 9.69 -14.33 -10.54
C LEU A 88 8.33 -13.78 -11.03
N HIS A 89 7.21 -14.35 -10.58
CA HIS A 89 5.88 -13.78 -10.85
C HIS A 89 5.80 -12.33 -10.34
N GLY A 90 6.13 -12.08 -9.08
CA GLY A 90 6.06 -10.73 -8.51
C GLY A 90 7.03 -9.76 -9.19
N GLN A 91 8.27 -10.18 -9.40
CA GLN A 91 9.33 -9.29 -9.87
C GLN A 91 9.28 -8.95 -11.36
N PHE A 92 8.82 -9.89 -12.20
CA PHE A 92 8.87 -9.73 -13.66
C PHE A 92 7.49 -9.75 -14.30
N LEU A 93 6.62 -10.69 -13.92
CA LEU A 93 5.34 -10.86 -14.60
C LEU A 93 4.31 -9.85 -14.10
N ALA A 94 4.05 -9.77 -12.80
CA ALA A 94 3.03 -8.92 -12.19
C ALA A 94 3.18 -7.44 -12.61
N VAL A 95 4.42 -6.95 -12.71
CA VAL A 95 4.73 -5.57 -13.15
C VAL A 95 4.26 -5.28 -14.57
N ARG A 96 4.19 -6.31 -15.42
CA ARG A 96 3.79 -6.23 -16.83
C ARG A 96 2.32 -6.59 -17.05
N MET A 97 1.57 -6.91 -15.99
CA MET A 97 0.17 -7.33 -16.09
C MET A 97 -0.81 -6.16 -16.25
N GLY A 98 -0.33 -4.93 -16.46
CA GLY A 98 -1.19 -3.75 -16.54
C GLY A 98 -2.26 -3.81 -17.62
N GLU A 99 -1.94 -4.35 -18.80
CA GLU A 99 -2.93 -4.54 -19.87
C GLU A 99 -4.03 -5.56 -19.50
N PHE A 100 -3.71 -6.51 -18.62
CA PHE A 100 -4.57 -7.65 -18.29
C PHE A 100 -5.32 -7.50 -16.96
N ILE A 101 -5.05 -6.44 -16.19
CA ILE A 101 -5.54 -6.30 -14.81
C ILE A 101 -7.07 -6.21 -14.71
N ASN A 102 -7.74 -5.84 -15.81
CA ASN A 102 -9.20 -5.68 -15.86
C ASN A 102 -9.91 -6.89 -16.48
N ASN A 103 -9.17 -7.90 -16.94
CA ASN A 103 -9.74 -9.15 -17.41
C ASN A 103 -10.23 -9.98 -16.23
N THR A 104 -11.33 -10.70 -16.43
CA THR A 104 -11.91 -11.58 -15.41
C THR A 104 -11.24 -12.96 -15.38
N SER A 105 -10.59 -13.36 -16.47
CA SER A 105 -9.88 -14.63 -16.58
C SER A 105 -8.70 -14.55 -17.56
N ILE A 106 -7.81 -15.54 -17.47
CA ILE A 106 -6.68 -15.69 -18.41
C ILE A 106 -7.16 -16.01 -19.83
N ALA A 107 -8.23 -16.78 -19.97
CA ALA A 107 -8.80 -17.11 -21.28
C ALA A 107 -9.39 -15.86 -21.95
N GLU A 108 -10.03 -14.96 -21.19
CA GLU A 108 -10.46 -13.67 -21.70
C GLU A 108 -9.29 -12.81 -22.16
N ALA A 109 -8.19 -12.77 -21.40
CA ALA A 109 -6.98 -12.05 -21.79
C ALA A 109 -6.39 -12.59 -23.11
N MET A 110 -6.22 -13.90 -23.21
CA MET A 110 -5.76 -14.57 -24.43
C MET A 110 -6.73 -14.36 -25.61
N GLY A 111 -8.04 -14.38 -25.33
CA GLY A 111 -9.09 -14.18 -26.30
C GLY A 111 -9.16 -12.76 -26.87
N ASN A 112 -8.93 -11.75 -26.03
CA ASN A 112 -8.89 -10.36 -26.46
C ASN A 112 -7.69 -10.09 -27.38
N LEU A 113 -6.60 -10.84 -27.23
CA LEU A 113 -5.41 -10.72 -28.07
C LEU A 113 -5.50 -11.53 -29.37
N TYR A 114 -5.94 -12.79 -29.28
CA TYR A 114 -5.79 -13.77 -30.37
C TYR A 114 -7.12 -14.33 -30.86
N GLY A 115 -8.25 -13.79 -30.40
CA GLY A 115 -9.58 -14.13 -30.87
C GLY A 115 -10.25 -15.30 -30.15
N ARG A 116 -11.47 -15.60 -30.61
CA ARG A 116 -12.42 -16.50 -29.95
C ARG A 116 -11.91 -17.94 -29.80
N THR A 117 -11.24 -18.49 -30.82
CA THR A 117 -10.75 -19.88 -30.79
C THR A 117 -9.71 -20.07 -29.69
N VAL A 118 -8.76 -19.15 -29.59
CA VAL A 118 -7.71 -19.18 -28.56
C VAL A 118 -8.30 -19.01 -27.16
N ARG A 119 -9.35 -18.18 -27.00
CA ARG A 119 -10.11 -18.06 -25.74
C ARG A 119 -10.66 -19.40 -25.28
N VAL A 120 -11.36 -20.12 -26.16
CA VAL A 120 -12.02 -21.40 -25.83
C VAL A 120 -10.98 -22.48 -25.53
N ILE A 121 -9.91 -22.60 -26.33
CA ILE A 121 -8.83 -23.56 -26.08
C ILE A 121 -8.17 -23.30 -24.73
N THR A 122 -7.85 -22.04 -24.44
CA THR A 122 -7.26 -21.64 -23.16
C THR A 122 -8.18 -21.99 -21.98
N ALA A 123 -9.49 -21.78 -22.14
CA ALA A 123 -10.49 -22.12 -21.13
C ALA A 123 -10.59 -23.64 -20.90
N VAL A 124 -10.69 -24.44 -21.95
CA VAL A 124 -10.78 -25.92 -21.85
C VAL A 124 -9.52 -26.50 -21.21
N SER A 125 -8.33 -26.10 -21.68
CA SER A 125 -7.05 -26.50 -21.09
C SER A 125 -6.97 -26.10 -19.60
N GLY A 126 -7.42 -24.89 -19.26
CA GLY A 126 -7.44 -24.40 -17.88
C GLY A 126 -8.40 -25.19 -16.98
N ILE A 127 -9.59 -25.54 -17.48
CA ILE A 127 -10.57 -26.35 -16.76
C ILE A 127 -10.01 -27.75 -16.48
N LEU A 128 -9.43 -28.41 -17.49
CA LEU A 128 -8.83 -29.74 -17.33
C LEU A 128 -7.72 -29.75 -16.26
N LYS A 129 -6.85 -28.73 -16.28
CA LYS A 129 -5.83 -28.55 -15.24
C LYS A 129 -6.47 -28.42 -13.86
N CYS A 130 -7.45 -27.53 -13.70
CA CYS A 130 -8.11 -27.31 -12.43
C CYS A 130 -8.82 -28.57 -11.92
N ILE A 131 -9.48 -29.35 -12.79
CA ILE A 131 -10.11 -30.63 -12.43
C ILE A 131 -9.08 -31.61 -11.87
N GLY A 132 -7.92 -31.77 -12.52
CA GLY A 132 -6.88 -32.66 -12.03
C GLY A 132 -6.30 -32.21 -10.68
N TYR A 133 -6.07 -30.90 -10.49
CA TYR A 133 -5.62 -30.37 -9.20
C TYR A 133 -6.66 -30.55 -8.10
N MET A 134 -7.96 -30.34 -8.38
CA MET A 134 -9.05 -30.61 -7.44
C MET A 134 -9.11 -32.10 -7.07
N ALA A 135 -8.98 -32.99 -8.06
CA ALA A 135 -9.01 -34.43 -7.83
C ALA A 135 -7.89 -34.89 -6.88
N VAL A 136 -6.67 -34.34 -7.02
CA VAL A 136 -5.56 -34.58 -6.08
C VAL A 136 -5.97 -34.17 -4.65
N GLN A 137 -6.57 -32.99 -4.47
CA GLN A 137 -7.00 -32.55 -3.13
C GLN A 137 -8.13 -33.41 -2.58
N PHE A 138 -9.09 -33.82 -3.41
CA PHE A 138 -10.18 -34.69 -3.01
C PHE A 138 -9.70 -36.06 -2.54
N GLN A 139 -8.66 -36.62 -3.16
CA GLN A 139 -8.01 -37.84 -2.67
C GLN A 139 -7.35 -37.64 -1.31
N VAL A 140 -6.69 -36.50 -1.09
CA VAL A 140 -6.10 -36.17 0.20
C VAL A 140 -7.19 -36.05 1.28
N ILE A 141 -8.28 -35.34 0.98
CA ILE A 141 -9.43 -35.20 1.87
C ILE A 141 -10.02 -36.57 2.23
N ALA A 142 -10.25 -37.43 1.23
CA ALA A 142 -10.74 -38.79 1.42
C ALA A 142 -9.82 -39.61 2.34
N LYS A 143 -8.50 -39.61 2.08
CA LYS A 143 -7.51 -40.30 2.93
C LYS A 143 -7.53 -39.81 4.38
N MET A 144 -7.70 -38.50 4.61
CA MET A 144 -7.78 -37.93 5.96
C MET A 144 -9.03 -38.35 6.71
N ILE A 145 -10.17 -38.41 6.03
CA ILE A 145 -11.42 -38.85 6.64
C ILE A 145 -11.37 -40.34 6.97
N THR A 146 -10.86 -41.17 6.06
CA THR A 146 -10.67 -42.61 6.32
C THR A 146 -9.77 -42.83 7.54
N LEU A 147 -8.68 -42.06 7.64
CA LEU A 147 -7.76 -42.15 8.78
C LEU A 147 -8.40 -41.70 10.10
N LEU A 148 -9.29 -40.70 10.07
CA LEU A 148 -9.96 -40.18 11.25
C LEU A 148 -11.10 -41.11 11.72
N LEU A 149 -11.91 -41.62 10.79
CA LEU A 149 -13.06 -42.48 11.07
C LEU A 149 -12.68 -43.95 11.27
N GLY A 150 -11.51 -44.38 10.80
CA GLY A 150 -11.00 -45.74 10.98
C GLY A 150 -11.67 -46.79 10.08
N PHE A 151 -12.50 -46.39 9.12
CA PHE A 151 -13.06 -47.30 8.11
C PHE A 151 -13.02 -46.66 6.71
N GLU A 152 -12.68 -47.48 5.71
CA GLU A 152 -12.59 -47.06 4.32
C GLU A 152 -13.94 -47.27 3.62
N SER A 153 -14.58 -46.19 3.17
CA SER A 153 -15.83 -46.26 2.41
C SER A 153 -15.86 -45.20 1.30
N PRO A 154 -16.18 -45.58 0.04
CA PRO A 154 -16.40 -44.61 -1.03
C PRO A 154 -17.48 -43.59 -0.68
N TRP A 155 -18.51 -44.01 0.06
CA TRP A 155 -19.65 -43.15 0.44
C TRP A 155 -19.27 -42.06 1.44
N THR A 156 -18.34 -42.31 2.36
CA THR A 156 -17.84 -41.28 3.29
C THR A 156 -17.00 -40.23 2.57
N SER A 157 -16.20 -40.67 1.60
CA SER A 157 -15.42 -39.78 0.74
C SER A 157 -16.34 -38.90 -0.11
N ILE A 158 -17.36 -39.50 -0.76
CA ILE A 158 -18.36 -38.77 -1.55
C ILE A 158 -19.10 -37.74 -0.68
N ALA A 159 -19.55 -38.12 0.51
CA ALA A 159 -20.29 -37.21 1.40
C ALA A 159 -19.45 -35.99 1.80
N ALA A 160 -18.21 -36.21 2.23
CA ALA A 160 -17.37 -35.10 2.70
C ALA A 160 -16.87 -34.21 1.56
N ILE A 161 -16.50 -34.78 0.42
CA ILE A 161 -16.14 -34.01 -0.77
C ILE A 161 -17.37 -33.26 -1.29
N GLY A 162 -18.56 -33.86 -1.21
CA GLY A 162 -19.83 -33.21 -1.51
C GLY A 162 -20.06 -31.95 -0.69
N ILE A 163 -19.77 -31.98 0.62
CA ILE A 163 -19.84 -30.78 1.48
C ILE A 163 -18.91 -29.67 0.95
N VAL A 164 -17.66 -30.03 0.61
CA VAL A 164 -16.67 -29.07 0.07
C VAL A 164 -17.15 -28.45 -1.23
N ILE A 165 -17.62 -29.28 -2.17
CA ILE A 165 -18.15 -28.81 -3.46
C ILE A 165 -19.34 -27.86 -3.24
N VAL A 166 -20.26 -28.22 -2.34
CA VAL A 166 -21.47 -27.42 -2.09
C VAL A 166 -21.09 -26.06 -1.55
N TYR A 167 -20.38 -25.93 -0.42
CA TYR A 167 -20.15 -24.59 0.15
C TYR A 167 -19.31 -23.70 -0.79
N SER A 168 -18.32 -24.28 -1.47
CA SER A 168 -17.44 -23.55 -2.40
C SER A 168 -18.17 -23.07 -3.65
N ALA A 169 -19.20 -23.81 -4.11
CA ALA A 169 -20.07 -23.36 -5.17
C ALA A 169 -20.84 -22.08 -4.82
N PHE A 170 -21.18 -21.85 -3.53
CA PHE A 170 -21.94 -20.68 -3.09
C PHE A 170 -21.06 -19.50 -2.61
N GLY A 171 -19.82 -19.75 -2.20
CA GLY A 171 -18.97 -18.75 -1.52
C GLY A 171 -18.36 -17.64 -2.39
N GLY A 172 -17.99 -17.94 -3.64
CA GLY A 172 -17.25 -17.00 -4.50
C GLY A 172 -15.87 -16.58 -3.95
N ILE A 173 -15.14 -15.71 -4.66
CA ILE A 173 -13.75 -15.40 -4.31
C ILE A 173 -13.58 -14.76 -2.94
N ARG A 174 -14.55 -13.95 -2.46
CA ARG A 174 -14.48 -13.34 -1.12
C ARG A 174 -14.54 -14.37 0.00
N SER A 175 -15.43 -15.35 -0.13
CA SER A 175 -15.47 -16.49 0.80
C SER A 175 -14.13 -17.22 0.81
N ILE A 176 -13.59 -17.52 -0.38
CA ILE A 176 -12.32 -18.24 -0.53
C ILE A 176 -11.19 -17.49 0.14
N THR A 177 -11.07 -16.18 -0.12
CA THR A 177 -10.02 -15.38 0.51
C THR A 177 -10.12 -15.33 2.03
N PHE A 178 -11.33 -15.36 2.58
CA PHE A 178 -11.53 -15.35 4.02
C PHE A 178 -11.15 -16.70 4.64
N THR A 179 -11.62 -17.80 4.03
CA THR A 179 -11.27 -19.16 4.48
C THR A 179 -9.77 -19.40 4.34
N ASP A 180 -9.15 -18.94 3.26
CA ASP A 180 -7.71 -19.04 3.02
C ASP A 180 -6.88 -18.33 4.09
N VAL A 181 -7.33 -17.18 4.60
CA VAL A 181 -6.64 -16.50 5.71
C VAL A 181 -6.64 -17.38 6.96
N PHE A 182 -7.80 -17.93 7.33
CA PHE A 182 -7.91 -18.81 8.50
C PHE A 182 -7.11 -20.10 8.32
N GLN A 183 -7.18 -20.71 7.13
CA GLN A 183 -6.47 -21.93 6.77
C GLN A 183 -4.95 -21.70 6.76
N PHE A 184 -4.48 -20.56 6.24
CA PHE A 184 -3.06 -20.14 6.29
C PHE A 184 -2.53 -20.09 7.71
N PHE A 185 -3.26 -19.49 8.65
CA PHE A 185 -2.85 -19.50 10.05
C PHE A 185 -2.88 -20.92 10.64
N THR A 186 -3.86 -21.73 10.27
CA THR A 186 -4.01 -23.10 10.76
C THR A 186 -2.80 -23.96 10.37
N PHE A 187 -2.45 -24.05 9.08
CA PHE A 187 -1.29 -24.85 8.67
C PHE A 187 0.06 -24.17 8.97
N GLY A 188 0.10 -22.84 9.01
CA GLY A 188 1.29 -22.07 9.39
C GLY A 188 1.75 -22.32 10.82
N VAL A 189 0.83 -22.66 11.73
CA VAL A 189 1.13 -23.11 13.10
C VAL A 189 1.35 -24.63 13.15
N PHE A 190 0.50 -25.39 12.46
CA PHE A 190 0.51 -26.86 12.50
C PHE A 190 1.82 -27.47 11.97
N ILE A 191 2.33 -27.02 10.83
CA ILE A 191 3.52 -27.62 10.20
C ILE A 191 4.78 -27.51 11.10
N PRO A 192 5.13 -26.32 11.64
CA PRO A 192 6.22 -26.22 12.61
C PRO A 192 5.97 -27.03 13.89
N MET A 193 4.74 -27.03 14.40
CA MET A 193 4.36 -27.81 15.59
C MET A 193 4.61 -29.30 15.38
N LEU A 194 4.25 -29.82 14.21
CA LEU A 194 4.47 -31.21 13.83
C LEU A 194 5.95 -31.58 13.81
N ALA A 195 6.79 -30.73 13.21
CA ALA A 195 8.24 -30.96 13.17
C ALA A 195 8.85 -31.03 14.59
N LEU A 196 8.42 -30.14 15.49
CA LEU A 196 8.89 -30.11 16.87
C LEU A 196 8.48 -31.35 17.67
N ILE A 197 7.26 -31.86 17.45
CA ILE A 197 6.79 -33.07 18.14
C ILE A 197 7.61 -34.28 17.72
N ILE A 198 7.87 -34.44 16.42
CA ILE A 198 8.68 -35.55 15.92
C ILE A 198 10.10 -35.45 16.48
N TRP A 199 10.69 -34.25 16.46
CA TRP A 199 12.02 -34.00 17.03
C TRP A 199 12.11 -34.44 18.50
N ASN A 200 11.11 -34.10 19.31
CA ASN A 200 11.09 -34.42 20.74
C ASN A 200 10.89 -35.92 21.04
N HIS A 201 10.37 -36.69 20.09
CA HIS A 201 10.18 -38.13 20.22
C HIS A 201 11.40 -38.95 19.80
N LEU A 202 12.40 -38.32 19.16
CA LEU A 202 13.67 -38.96 18.85
C LEU A 202 14.44 -39.23 20.15
N LYS A 203 14.90 -40.48 20.33
CA LYS A 203 15.61 -40.91 21.54
C LYS A 203 16.91 -40.13 21.77
N GLU A 204 17.60 -39.77 20.70
CA GLU A 204 18.82 -38.97 20.73
C GLU A 204 18.82 -37.95 19.58
N PRO A 205 18.79 -36.63 19.86
CA PRO A 205 18.81 -35.60 18.82
C PRO A 205 20.05 -35.66 17.91
N GLY A 206 21.16 -36.21 18.40
CA GLY A 206 22.39 -36.44 17.63
C GLY A 206 22.21 -37.39 16.44
N GLN A 207 21.19 -38.26 16.48
CA GLN A 207 20.90 -39.21 15.40
C GLN A 207 20.59 -38.51 14.08
N VAL A 208 19.93 -37.34 14.12
CA VAL A 208 19.61 -36.57 12.91
C VAL A 208 20.88 -36.11 12.20
N PHE A 209 21.86 -35.60 12.95
CA PHE A 209 23.14 -35.18 12.38
C PHE A 209 23.93 -36.37 11.83
N SER A 210 23.94 -37.49 12.55
CA SER A 210 24.59 -38.72 12.10
C SER A 210 23.95 -39.28 10.82
N MET A 211 22.63 -39.23 10.73
CA MET A 211 21.85 -39.65 9.57
C MET A 211 22.17 -38.75 8.37
N LEU A 212 22.16 -37.43 8.55
CA LEU A 212 22.47 -36.47 7.48
C LEU A 212 23.91 -36.62 6.98
N ALA A 213 24.86 -36.90 7.87
CA ALA A 213 26.26 -37.10 7.51
C ALA A 213 26.51 -38.41 6.75
N ASN A 214 25.81 -39.49 7.13
CA ASN A 214 26.05 -40.83 6.61
C ASN A 214 25.11 -41.22 5.44
N SER A 215 23.99 -40.54 5.27
CA SER A 215 23.00 -40.84 4.23
C SER A 215 23.49 -40.47 2.83
N SER A 216 23.35 -41.42 1.90
CA SER A 216 23.77 -41.22 0.50
C SER A 216 22.90 -40.18 -0.23
N ILE A 217 21.62 -40.08 0.12
CA ILE A 217 20.66 -39.13 -0.47
C ILE A 217 20.78 -37.70 0.08
N PHE A 218 21.55 -37.50 1.17
CA PHE A 218 21.89 -36.18 1.73
C PHE A 218 23.36 -35.77 1.50
N SER A 219 24.13 -36.56 0.76
CA SER A 219 25.52 -36.23 0.42
C SER A 219 25.60 -35.25 -0.74
N LEU A 220 25.97 -33.99 -0.45
CA LEU A 220 26.11 -32.93 -1.46
C LEU A 220 27.07 -33.34 -2.61
N LYS A 221 28.18 -34.02 -2.28
CA LYS A 221 29.19 -34.48 -3.24
C LYS A 221 28.61 -35.51 -4.24
N LYS A 222 27.75 -36.43 -3.78
CA LYS A 222 27.10 -37.42 -4.64
C LYS A 222 26.01 -36.78 -5.49
N VAL A 223 25.24 -35.86 -4.92
CA VAL A 223 24.13 -35.19 -5.63
C VAL A 223 24.65 -34.32 -6.77
N ILE A 224 25.72 -33.56 -6.54
CA ILE A 224 26.31 -32.64 -7.54
C ILE A 224 27.18 -33.39 -8.59
N SER A 225 27.48 -34.67 -8.38
CA SER A 225 28.16 -35.48 -9.40
C SER A 225 27.30 -35.65 -10.65
N TRP A 226 27.91 -35.63 -11.84
CA TRP A 226 27.21 -35.85 -13.12
C TRP A 226 26.61 -37.28 -13.16
N ASN A 227 25.33 -37.39 -12.85
CA ASN A 227 24.57 -38.65 -12.88
C ASN A 227 23.16 -38.42 -13.47
N PRO A 228 22.46 -39.46 -13.98
CA PRO A 228 21.13 -39.31 -14.56
C PRO A 228 20.08 -38.72 -13.61
N ARG A 229 20.23 -38.97 -12.30
CA ARG A 229 19.32 -38.43 -11.27
C ARG A 229 19.48 -36.92 -11.08
N LEU A 230 20.68 -36.37 -11.27
CA LEU A 230 20.93 -34.94 -11.27
C LEU A 230 20.23 -34.28 -12.46
N ILE A 231 20.29 -34.89 -13.64
CA ILE A 231 19.61 -34.39 -14.85
C ILE A 231 18.09 -34.33 -14.62
N SER A 232 17.49 -35.40 -14.08
CA SER A 232 16.06 -35.40 -13.76
C SER A 232 15.70 -34.37 -12.69
N SER A 233 16.57 -34.18 -11.69
CA SER A 233 16.38 -33.17 -10.64
C SER A 233 16.47 -31.75 -11.19
N LEU A 234 17.44 -31.45 -12.06
CA LEU A 234 17.56 -30.16 -12.73
C LEU A 234 16.36 -29.89 -13.64
N GLY A 235 15.85 -30.90 -14.35
CA GLY A 235 14.61 -30.80 -15.11
C GLY A 235 13.42 -30.43 -14.22
N LEU A 236 13.28 -31.09 -13.07
CA LEU A 236 12.23 -30.78 -12.10
C LEU A 236 12.38 -29.38 -11.50
N MET A 237 13.61 -28.94 -11.23
CA MET A 237 13.90 -27.59 -10.73
C MET A 237 13.49 -26.53 -11.75
N LEU A 238 13.85 -26.72 -13.02
CA LEU A 238 13.43 -25.84 -14.12
C LEU A 238 11.90 -25.79 -14.23
N TYR A 239 11.23 -26.95 -14.14
CA TYR A 239 9.78 -27.02 -14.13
C TYR A 239 9.16 -26.16 -13.01
N PHE A 240 9.66 -26.26 -11.78
CA PHE A 240 9.16 -25.46 -10.66
C PHE A 240 9.51 -23.97 -10.76
N MET A 241 10.63 -23.62 -11.40
CA MET A 241 11.06 -22.23 -11.62
C MET A 241 10.29 -21.52 -12.72
N ILE A 242 9.71 -22.25 -13.70
CA ILE A 242 8.94 -21.63 -14.78
C ILE A 242 7.74 -20.89 -14.18
N PRO A 243 7.69 -19.55 -14.32
CA PRO A 243 6.62 -18.76 -13.72
C PRO A 243 5.37 -18.82 -14.60
N GLY A 244 4.73 -19.99 -14.63
CA GLY A 244 3.56 -20.25 -15.47
C GLY A 244 2.31 -19.54 -14.93
N MET A 245 1.61 -18.82 -15.81
CA MET A 245 0.33 -18.19 -15.47
C MET A 245 -0.81 -19.21 -15.45
N SER A 246 -1.05 -19.81 -14.30
CA SER A 246 -2.23 -20.65 -14.10
C SER A 246 -3.51 -19.81 -13.95
N PRO A 247 -4.71 -20.40 -14.15
CA PRO A 247 -5.97 -19.69 -13.92
C PRO A 247 -6.08 -19.09 -12.52
N THR A 248 -5.67 -19.85 -11.49
CA THR A 248 -5.66 -19.37 -10.10
C THR A 248 -4.65 -18.25 -9.91
N THR A 249 -3.41 -18.40 -10.42
CA THR A 249 -2.36 -17.37 -10.35
C THR A 249 -2.80 -16.07 -11.01
N PHE A 250 -3.36 -16.15 -12.23
CA PHE A 250 -3.87 -14.99 -12.96
C PHE A 250 -4.96 -14.28 -12.14
N GLN A 251 -5.89 -15.05 -11.57
CA GLN A 251 -6.95 -14.53 -10.72
C GLN A 251 -6.41 -13.74 -9.52
N ARG A 252 -5.36 -14.23 -8.83
CA ARG A 252 -4.75 -13.52 -7.68
C ARG A 252 -4.03 -12.23 -8.08
N ILE A 253 -3.56 -12.13 -9.32
CA ILE A 253 -2.99 -10.88 -9.86
C ILE A 253 -4.12 -9.86 -10.11
N VAL A 254 -5.20 -10.27 -10.77
CA VAL A 254 -6.30 -9.34 -11.13
C VAL A 254 -7.19 -8.97 -9.94
N MET A 255 -7.15 -9.72 -8.85
CA MET A 255 -7.76 -9.36 -7.56
C MET A 255 -7.08 -8.15 -6.90
N ALA A 256 -5.82 -7.87 -7.23
CA ALA A 256 -5.13 -6.70 -6.70
C ALA A 256 -5.73 -5.41 -7.26
N ARG A 257 -5.78 -4.37 -6.43
CA ARG A 257 -6.26 -3.03 -6.82
C ARG A 257 -5.35 -2.38 -7.86
N ASP A 258 -4.06 -2.66 -7.79
CA ASP A 258 -3.02 -2.09 -8.63
C ASP A 258 -1.82 -3.04 -8.80
N ILE A 259 -0.97 -2.74 -9.78
CA ILE A 259 0.20 -3.55 -10.15
C ILE A 259 1.25 -3.60 -9.03
N ASN A 260 1.39 -2.52 -8.25
CA ASN A 260 2.34 -2.49 -7.13
C ASN A 260 1.88 -3.42 -6.00
N GLN A 261 0.58 -3.48 -5.73
CA GLN A 261 0.00 -4.44 -4.79
C GLN A 261 0.22 -5.88 -5.29
N ALA A 262 -0.07 -6.18 -6.56
CA ALA A 262 0.17 -7.50 -7.15
C ALA A 262 1.65 -7.90 -7.05
N ARG A 263 2.58 -7.01 -7.43
CA ARG A 263 4.02 -7.25 -7.30
C ARG A 263 4.42 -7.57 -5.86
N THR A 264 3.99 -6.73 -4.92
CA THR A 264 4.44 -6.80 -3.52
C THR A 264 3.91 -8.07 -2.86
N THR A 265 2.64 -8.42 -3.07
CA THR A 265 2.01 -9.61 -2.50
C THR A 265 2.67 -10.90 -2.97
N PHE A 266 3.00 -11.03 -4.26
CA PHE A 266 3.74 -12.19 -4.78
C PHE A 266 5.16 -12.30 -4.21
N ILE A 267 5.90 -11.20 -4.10
CA ILE A 267 7.26 -11.22 -3.52
C ILE A 267 7.23 -11.70 -2.06
N TRP A 268 6.28 -11.21 -1.27
CA TRP A 268 6.13 -11.65 0.12
C TRP A 268 5.66 -13.10 0.23
N SER A 269 4.76 -13.52 -0.65
CA SER A 269 4.28 -14.90 -0.71
C SER A 269 5.42 -15.87 -1.00
N ALA A 270 6.36 -15.53 -1.89
CA ALA A 270 7.53 -16.36 -2.16
C ALA A 270 8.40 -16.61 -0.92
N GLY A 271 8.61 -15.58 -0.08
CA GLY A 271 9.37 -15.72 1.15
C GLY A 271 8.66 -16.60 2.19
N LEU A 272 7.35 -16.43 2.35
CA LEU A 272 6.55 -17.24 3.27
C LEU A 272 6.41 -18.69 2.79
N ASP A 273 6.20 -18.88 1.48
CA ASP A 273 6.15 -20.18 0.84
C ASP A 273 7.44 -20.98 1.10
N PHE A 274 8.59 -20.34 0.90
CA PHE A 274 9.89 -20.93 1.19
C PHE A 274 10.01 -21.39 2.65
N VAL A 275 9.63 -20.54 3.62
CA VAL A 275 9.72 -20.87 5.05
C VAL A 275 8.87 -22.09 5.40
N VAL A 276 7.61 -22.13 4.95
CA VAL A 276 6.73 -23.26 5.24
C VAL A 276 7.20 -24.53 4.53
N ALA A 277 7.69 -24.43 3.29
CA ALA A 277 8.29 -25.55 2.58
C ALA A 277 9.52 -26.13 3.32
N MET A 278 10.37 -25.28 3.92
CA MET A 278 11.50 -25.76 4.72
C MET A 278 11.07 -26.54 5.96
N PHE A 279 10.00 -26.12 6.65
CA PHE A 279 9.47 -26.90 7.77
C PHE A 279 8.89 -28.25 7.32
N LEU A 280 8.23 -28.30 6.16
CA LEU A 280 7.72 -29.56 5.60
C LEU A 280 8.85 -30.54 5.24
N ILE A 281 9.90 -30.03 4.62
CA ILE A 281 11.12 -30.82 4.33
C ILE A 281 11.73 -31.32 5.65
N TRP A 282 11.78 -30.46 6.66
CA TRP A 282 12.28 -30.84 7.97
C TRP A 282 11.47 -31.99 8.58
N VAL A 283 10.14 -31.96 8.53
CA VAL A 283 9.28 -33.10 8.94
C VAL A 283 9.69 -34.39 8.23
N GLY A 284 9.91 -34.34 6.91
CA GLY A 284 10.35 -35.51 6.12
C GLY A 284 11.71 -36.07 6.57
N VAL A 285 12.68 -35.21 6.86
CA VAL A 285 14.01 -35.59 7.37
C VAL A 285 13.91 -36.26 8.74
N LEU A 286 13.04 -35.75 9.61
CA LEU A 286 12.84 -36.30 10.95
C LEU A 286 12.19 -37.68 10.92
N LEU A 287 11.20 -37.89 10.06
CA LEU A 287 10.60 -39.20 9.85
C LEU A 287 11.62 -40.22 9.32
N LEU A 288 12.48 -39.80 8.39
CA LEU A 288 13.54 -40.66 7.86
C LEU A 288 14.60 -41.02 8.91
N THR A 289 14.90 -40.10 9.83
CA THR A 289 15.80 -40.38 10.96
C THR A 289 15.18 -41.37 11.93
N ASP A 290 13.89 -41.20 12.25
CA ASP A 290 13.20 -42.04 13.22
C ASP A 290 12.99 -43.48 12.72
N ASN A 291 12.64 -43.65 11.44
CA ASN A 291 12.46 -44.95 10.84
C ASN A 291 12.87 -44.93 9.37
N PRO A 292 14.10 -45.35 9.01
CA PRO A 292 14.62 -45.29 7.64
C PRO A 292 14.10 -46.39 6.71
N ASN A 293 13.44 -47.43 7.23
CA ASN A 293 12.99 -48.59 6.45
C ASN A 293 11.46 -48.60 6.21
N LEU A 294 10.77 -47.51 6.55
CA LEU A 294 9.34 -47.39 6.31
C LEU A 294 9.04 -47.22 4.81
N GLU A 295 8.01 -47.90 4.33
CA GLU A 295 7.47 -47.67 2.98
C GLU A 295 6.86 -46.27 2.87
N ALA A 296 7.12 -45.60 1.74
CA ALA A 296 6.86 -44.18 1.60
C ALA A 296 5.35 -43.83 1.59
N ASP A 297 4.50 -44.75 1.13
CA ASP A 297 3.04 -44.63 1.14
C ASP A 297 2.43 -44.72 2.55
N LYS A 298 3.15 -45.32 3.52
CA LYS A 298 2.73 -45.46 4.92
C LYS A 298 3.24 -44.34 5.83
N LEU A 299 4.08 -43.42 5.32
CA LEU A 299 4.68 -42.33 6.10
C LEU A 299 3.68 -41.51 6.88
N LEU A 300 2.57 -41.14 6.26
CA LEU A 300 1.58 -40.28 6.92
C LEU A 300 0.76 -41.04 7.97
N GLY A 301 0.41 -42.29 7.69
CA GLY A 301 -0.23 -43.17 8.67
C GLY A 301 0.68 -43.37 9.88
N TYR A 302 1.98 -43.59 9.65
CA TYR A 302 2.99 -43.68 10.69
C TYR A 302 3.12 -42.39 11.51
N LEU A 303 3.21 -41.25 10.82
CA LEU A 303 3.28 -39.93 11.46
C LEU A 303 2.10 -39.71 12.41
N ILE A 304 0.89 -40.06 11.96
CA ILE A 304 -0.31 -39.86 12.75
C ILE A 304 -0.41 -40.89 13.89
N HIS A 305 -0.19 -42.18 13.63
CA HIS A 305 -0.30 -43.20 14.68
C HIS A 305 0.78 -43.11 15.76
N LYS A 306 2.01 -42.71 15.41
CA LYS A 306 3.14 -42.69 16.36
C LYS A 306 3.24 -41.38 17.15
N TYR A 307 3.00 -40.24 16.50
CA TYR A 307 3.29 -38.93 17.10
C TYR A 307 2.04 -38.16 17.54
N THR A 308 0.84 -38.73 17.38
CA THR A 308 -0.39 -38.06 17.85
C THR A 308 -0.99 -38.73 19.08
N TYR A 309 -1.36 -37.88 20.04
CA TYR A 309 -2.22 -38.24 21.17
C TYR A 309 -3.68 -37.85 20.85
N SER A 310 -4.62 -38.39 21.63
CA SER A 310 -6.05 -38.10 21.46
C SER A 310 -6.33 -36.60 21.55
N GLY A 311 -7.11 -36.07 20.61
CA GLY A 311 -7.37 -34.64 20.38
C GLY A 311 -6.41 -33.99 19.39
N PHE A 312 -5.15 -34.43 19.35
CA PHE A 312 -4.17 -33.92 18.40
C PHE A 312 -4.35 -34.53 17.01
N LYS A 313 -4.81 -35.79 16.92
CA LYS A 313 -5.14 -36.45 15.65
C LYS A 313 -6.18 -35.67 14.84
N GLY A 314 -7.25 -35.20 15.49
CA GLY A 314 -8.29 -34.37 14.89
C GLY A 314 -7.75 -33.01 14.44
N PHE A 315 -6.84 -32.41 15.21
CA PHE A 315 -6.16 -31.16 14.85
C PHE A 315 -5.24 -31.31 13.63
N ILE A 316 -4.46 -32.39 13.55
CA ILE A 316 -3.64 -32.72 12.36
C ILE A 316 -4.54 -32.88 11.13
N CYS A 317 -5.61 -33.67 11.25
CA CYS A 317 -6.54 -33.88 10.14
C CYS A 317 -7.18 -32.56 9.68
N ALA A 318 -7.56 -31.68 10.62
CA ALA A 318 -8.08 -30.35 10.31
C ALA A 318 -7.03 -29.47 9.58
N GLY A 319 -5.76 -29.49 10.01
CA GLY A 319 -4.68 -28.77 9.35
C GLY A 319 -4.43 -29.23 7.91
N ILE A 320 -4.41 -30.54 7.67
CA ILE A 320 -4.23 -31.11 6.32
C ILE A 320 -5.44 -30.83 5.44
N LEU A 321 -6.66 -30.90 5.99
CA LEU A 321 -7.87 -30.50 5.28
C LEU A 321 -7.86 -29.01 4.94
N ALA A 322 -7.42 -28.14 5.85
CA ALA A 322 -7.31 -26.70 5.60
C ALA A 322 -6.45 -26.41 4.36
N MET A 323 -5.29 -27.09 4.24
CA MET A 323 -4.41 -26.99 3.08
C MET A 323 -5.08 -27.50 1.79
N SER A 324 -5.83 -28.60 1.90
CA SER A 324 -6.50 -29.24 0.76
C SER A 324 -7.67 -28.42 0.24
N MET A 325 -8.48 -27.86 1.16
CA MET A 325 -9.65 -27.05 0.86
C MET A 325 -9.27 -25.74 0.17
N SER A 326 -8.27 -25.00 0.67
CA SER A 326 -7.81 -23.76 0.02
C SER A 326 -7.53 -23.94 -1.47
N THR A 327 -6.80 -25.01 -1.79
CA THR A 327 -6.42 -25.33 -3.17
C THR A 327 -7.61 -25.85 -3.98
N ALA A 328 -8.47 -26.69 -3.39
CA ALA A 328 -9.66 -27.19 -4.06
C ALA A 328 -10.63 -26.05 -4.42
N ASP A 329 -10.91 -25.17 -3.46
CA ASP A 329 -11.84 -24.04 -3.59
C ASP A 329 -11.36 -23.05 -4.66
N SER A 330 -10.06 -22.76 -4.66
CA SER A 330 -9.40 -21.91 -5.63
C SER A 330 -9.52 -22.44 -7.06
N ASN A 331 -9.29 -23.75 -7.26
CA ASN A 331 -9.40 -24.39 -8.58
C ASN A 331 -10.85 -24.56 -9.03
N LEU A 332 -11.77 -24.81 -8.10
CA LEU A 332 -13.20 -24.90 -8.39
C LEU A 332 -13.74 -23.57 -8.87
N ASN A 333 -13.39 -22.48 -8.17
CA ASN A 333 -13.78 -21.14 -8.56
C ASN A 333 -13.18 -20.75 -9.92
N ALA A 334 -11.87 -20.93 -10.11
CA ALA A 334 -11.19 -20.58 -11.35
C ALA A 334 -11.76 -21.35 -12.56
N SER A 335 -11.99 -22.67 -12.43
CA SER A 335 -12.59 -23.48 -13.50
C SER A 335 -14.03 -23.10 -13.81
N THR A 336 -14.82 -22.76 -12.79
CA THR A 336 -16.19 -22.25 -12.96
C THR A 336 -16.19 -20.93 -13.74
N VAL A 337 -15.27 -20.02 -13.41
CA VAL A 337 -15.11 -18.74 -14.13
C VAL A 337 -14.74 -18.97 -15.58
N LEU A 338 -13.79 -19.88 -15.87
CA LEU A 338 -13.43 -20.24 -17.25
C LEU A 338 -14.61 -20.83 -18.02
N ALA A 339 -15.38 -21.73 -17.40
CA ALA A 339 -16.54 -22.34 -18.05
C ALA A 339 -17.60 -21.29 -18.40
N VAL A 340 -18.01 -20.48 -17.42
CA VAL A 340 -19.11 -19.53 -17.61
C VAL A 340 -18.69 -18.31 -18.44
N ASN A 341 -17.54 -17.69 -18.14
CA ASN A 341 -17.10 -16.47 -18.82
C ASN A 341 -16.51 -16.72 -20.20
N ASP A 342 -15.81 -17.84 -20.41
CA ASP A 342 -14.97 -18.03 -21.60
C ASP A 342 -15.49 -19.10 -22.56
N ILE A 343 -16.44 -19.93 -22.13
CA ILE A 343 -17.12 -20.89 -23.00
C ILE A 343 -18.59 -20.50 -23.15
N ILE A 344 -19.36 -20.51 -22.07
CA ILE A 344 -20.82 -20.30 -22.14
C ILE A 344 -21.16 -18.91 -22.68
N LYS A 345 -20.61 -17.85 -22.08
CA LYS A 345 -20.82 -16.47 -22.53
C LYS A 345 -20.40 -16.24 -23.98
N VAL A 346 -19.39 -16.97 -24.46
CA VAL A 346 -18.88 -16.87 -25.84
C VAL A 346 -19.87 -17.47 -26.85
N TYR A 347 -20.57 -18.56 -26.52
CA TYR A 347 -21.56 -19.20 -27.40
C TYR A 347 -23.00 -18.74 -27.16
N ARG A 348 -23.33 -18.31 -25.94
CA ARG A 348 -24.67 -17.90 -25.49
C ARG A 348 -24.57 -16.63 -24.63
N PRO A 349 -24.46 -15.44 -25.24
CA PRO A 349 -24.28 -14.18 -24.51
C PRO A 349 -25.44 -13.81 -23.58
N SER A 350 -26.66 -14.31 -23.85
CA SER A 350 -27.85 -14.07 -23.02
C SER A 350 -27.73 -14.65 -21.60
N TRP A 351 -26.79 -15.55 -21.36
CA TRP A 351 -26.62 -16.25 -20.08
C TRP A 351 -25.56 -15.59 -19.16
N LYS A 352 -25.06 -14.40 -19.53
CA LYS A 352 -23.87 -13.72 -18.98
C LYS A 352 -23.89 -13.43 -17.48
N GLU A 353 -25.05 -13.32 -16.83
CA GLU A 353 -25.16 -12.81 -15.45
C GLU A 353 -25.93 -13.73 -14.49
N SER A 354 -26.27 -14.95 -14.93
CA SER A 354 -26.98 -15.88 -14.05
C SER A 354 -26.03 -16.49 -13.02
N ILE A 355 -26.13 -16.02 -11.77
CA ILE A 355 -25.43 -16.63 -10.64
C ILE A 355 -25.86 -18.09 -10.42
N LEU A 356 -27.08 -18.46 -10.83
CA LEU A 356 -27.56 -19.83 -10.81
C LEU A 356 -26.72 -20.73 -11.73
N LEU A 357 -26.41 -20.26 -12.94
CA LEU A 357 -25.54 -21.00 -13.87
C LEU A 357 -24.13 -21.15 -13.30
N VAL A 358 -23.57 -20.10 -12.69
CA VAL A 358 -22.25 -20.17 -12.03
C VAL A 358 -22.24 -21.28 -10.98
N ARG A 359 -23.25 -21.33 -10.11
CA ARG A 359 -23.37 -22.36 -9.07
C ARG A 359 -23.55 -23.76 -9.66
N LEU A 360 -24.38 -23.92 -10.69
CA LEU A 360 -24.62 -25.21 -11.34
C LEU A 360 -23.37 -25.76 -12.03
N PHE A 361 -22.63 -24.91 -12.76
CA PHE A 361 -21.35 -25.30 -13.36
C PHE A 361 -20.29 -25.60 -12.31
N SER A 362 -20.27 -24.87 -11.20
CA SER A 362 -19.38 -25.17 -10.08
C SER A 362 -19.65 -26.56 -9.51
N LEU A 363 -20.92 -26.89 -9.21
CA LEU A 363 -21.30 -28.24 -8.76
C LEU A 363 -20.90 -29.33 -9.77
N LEU A 364 -21.19 -29.11 -11.07
CA LEU A 364 -20.87 -30.06 -12.12
C LEU A 364 -19.36 -30.33 -12.25
N LEU A 365 -18.54 -29.27 -12.25
CA LEU A 365 -17.09 -29.40 -12.33
C LEU A 365 -16.50 -30.06 -11.07
N GLY A 366 -17.07 -29.79 -9.90
CA GLY A 366 -16.73 -30.47 -8.65
C GLY A 366 -17.01 -31.97 -8.73
N VAL A 367 -18.18 -32.37 -9.26
CA VAL A 367 -18.53 -33.79 -9.46
C VAL A 367 -17.58 -34.46 -10.47
N CYS A 368 -17.21 -33.79 -11.56
CA CYS A 368 -16.21 -34.32 -12.50
C CYS A 368 -14.86 -34.59 -11.82
N ALA A 369 -14.39 -33.68 -10.97
CA ALA A 369 -13.16 -33.88 -10.21
C ALA A 369 -13.27 -34.98 -9.15
N LEU A 370 -14.44 -35.13 -8.51
CA LEU A 370 -14.72 -36.25 -7.61
C LEU A 370 -14.65 -37.60 -8.34
N LEU A 371 -15.27 -37.72 -9.52
CA LEU A 371 -15.21 -38.96 -10.31
C LEU A 371 -13.77 -39.30 -10.73
N LEU A 372 -12.99 -38.29 -11.14
CA LEU A 372 -11.57 -38.48 -11.46
C LEU A 372 -10.77 -38.90 -10.22
N ALA A 373 -11.04 -38.30 -9.06
CA ALA A 373 -10.39 -38.64 -7.79
C ALA A 373 -10.61 -40.11 -7.40
N LEU A 374 -11.75 -40.71 -7.76
CA LEU A 374 -12.06 -42.11 -7.45
C LEU A 374 -11.37 -43.12 -8.40
N GLN A 375 -10.85 -42.68 -9.55
CA GLN A 375 -10.30 -43.59 -10.58
C GLN A 375 -8.80 -43.86 -10.46
N THR A 376 -8.00 -42.92 -9.93
CA THR A 376 -6.53 -43.02 -9.89
C THR A 376 -6.02 -43.09 -8.46
N LYS A 377 -4.92 -43.82 -8.17
CA LYS A 377 -4.35 -43.90 -6.80
C LYS A 377 -3.06 -43.10 -6.58
N ASP A 378 -2.37 -42.73 -7.66
CA ASP A 378 -1.10 -42.00 -7.63
C ASP A 378 -1.32 -40.49 -7.79
N LEU A 379 -1.04 -39.74 -6.71
CA LEU A 379 -1.23 -38.29 -6.62
C LEU A 379 -0.30 -37.52 -7.56
N LEU A 380 0.98 -37.92 -7.65
CA LEU A 380 1.99 -37.21 -8.42
C LEU A 380 1.74 -37.40 -9.92
N LYS A 381 1.43 -38.63 -10.33
CA LYS A 381 1.09 -38.92 -11.74
C LYS A 381 -0.14 -38.15 -12.20
N LEU A 382 -1.18 -38.05 -11.34
CA LEU A 382 -2.38 -37.28 -11.62
C LEU A 382 -2.07 -35.77 -11.75
N LEU A 383 -1.22 -35.22 -10.88
CA LEU A 383 -0.78 -33.83 -10.92
C LEU A 383 -0.02 -33.49 -12.21
N LEU A 384 0.90 -34.37 -12.62
CA LEU A 384 1.68 -34.21 -13.84
C LEU A 384 0.78 -34.31 -15.07
N LEU A 385 -0.12 -35.30 -15.12
CA LEU A 385 -1.12 -35.44 -16.18
C LEU A 385 -2.00 -34.18 -16.32
N ALA A 386 -2.45 -33.60 -15.21
CA ALA A 386 -3.23 -32.36 -15.22
C ALA A 386 -2.44 -31.18 -15.81
N SER A 387 -1.14 -31.12 -15.52
CA SER A 387 -0.24 -30.05 -15.97
C SER A 387 0.10 -30.17 -17.47
N SER A 388 0.16 -31.40 -17.99
CA SER A 388 0.37 -31.72 -19.41
C SER A 388 -0.67 -31.10 -20.34
N PHE A 389 -1.92 -30.90 -19.88
CA PHE A 389 -3.00 -30.29 -20.69
C PHE A 389 -3.01 -28.76 -20.69
N TYR A 390 -2.09 -28.09 -19.99
CA TYR A 390 -2.11 -26.63 -19.86
C TYR A 390 -0.77 -25.97 -20.16
N MET A 391 0.31 -26.38 -19.48
CA MET A 391 1.60 -25.70 -19.58
C MET A 391 2.14 -25.66 -21.03
N PRO A 392 2.16 -26.77 -21.78
CA PRO A 392 2.62 -26.79 -23.17
C PRO A 392 1.73 -26.02 -24.15
N ILE A 393 0.51 -25.65 -23.76
CA ILE A 393 -0.46 -25.02 -24.64
C ILE A 393 -0.52 -23.50 -24.36
N VAL A 394 -0.71 -23.12 -23.10
CA VAL A 394 -1.07 -21.74 -22.72
C VAL A 394 0.14 -20.95 -22.22
N THR A 395 1.09 -21.59 -21.53
CA THR A 395 2.16 -20.85 -20.83
C THR A 395 3.02 -20.04 -21.78
N VAL A 396 3.42 -20.59 -22.93
CA VAL A 396 4.30 -19.90 -23.87
C VAL A 396 3.60 -18.69 -24.53
N PRO A 397 2.44 -18.84 -25.19
CA PRO A 397 1.73 -17.69 -25.75
C PRO A 397 1.44 -16.59 -24.72
N MET A 398 1.04 -16.97 -23.50
CA MET A 398 0.76 -16.01 -22.43
C MET A 398 2.02 -15.28 -21.95
N LEU A 399 3.14 -15.98 -21.77
CA LEU A 399 4.40 -15.34 -21.38
C LEU A 399 4.87 -14.37 -22.45
N LEU A 400 4.89 -14.80 -23.72
CA LEU A 400 5.21 -13.92 -24.85
C LEU A 400 4.31 -12.68 -24.87
N ALA A 401 3.01 -12.85 -24.65
CA ALA A 401 2.06 -11.74 -24.55
C ALA A 401 2.40 -10.77 -23.40
N ILE A 402 2.74 -11.28 -22.21
CA ILE A 402 3.14 -10.45 -21.06
C ILE A 402 4.44 -9.68 -21.34
N PHE A 403 5.37 -10.27 -22.08
CA PHE A 403 6.63 -9.62 -22.43
C PHE A 403 6.52 -8.64 -23.63
N GLY A 404 5.34 -8.52 -24.24
CA GLY A 404 5.07 -7.55 -25.32
C GLY A 404 5.10 -8.14 -26.73
N PHE A 405 5.36 -9.44 -26.88
CA PHE A 405 5.28 -10.10 -28.18
C PHE A 405 3.81 -10.30 -28.58
N ARG A 406 3.46 -9.93 -29.81
CA ARG A 406 2.13 -10.11 -30.42
C ARG A 406 2.31 -10.89 -31.72
N SER A 407 1.36 -11.75 -32.04
CA SER A 407 1.40 -12.60 -33.23
C SER A 407 -0.03 -12.88 -33.66
N SER A 408 -0.21 -13.46 -34.84
CA SER A 408 -1.54 -13.81 -35.33
C SER A 408 -2.14 -15.00 -34.61
N THR A 409 -3.46 -15.12 -34.68
CA THR A 409 -4.21 -16.29 -34.20
C THR A 409 -3.67 -17.59 -34.78
N ARG A 410 -3.24 -17.60 -36.05
CA ARG A 410 -2.76 -18.80 -36.74
C ARG A 410 -1.46 -19.31 -36.14
N ALA A 411 -0.46 -18.45 -35.98
CA ALA A 411 0.83 -18.83 -35.39
C ALA A 411 0.70 -19.31 -33.94
N VAL A 412 -0.16 -18.65 -33.15
CA VAL A 412 -0.46 -19.07 -31.77
C VAL A 412 -1.10 -20.46 -31.73
N LEU A 413 -2.07 -20.73 -32.61
CA LEU A 413 -2.71 -22.05 -32.70
C LEU A 413 -1.73 -23.14 -33.13
N ILE A 414 -0.82 -22.86 -34.07
CA ILE A 414 0.24 -23.80 -34.48
C ILE A 414 1.12 -24.17 -33.29
N GLY A 415 1.57 -23.18 -32.51
CA GLY A 415 2.34 -23.43 -31.28
C GLY A 415 1.57 -24.24 -30.24
N MET A 416 0.30 -23.89 -29.99
CA MET A 416 -0.59 -24.62 -29.07
C MET A 416 -0.75 -26.09 -29.45
N VAL A 417 -0.96 -26.37 -30.74
CA VAL A 417 -1.11 -27.73 -31.28
C VAL A 417 0.22 -28.49 -31.20
N ALA A 418 1.35 -27.86 -31.56
CA ALA A 418 2.67 -28.48 -31.47
C ALA A 418 3.01 -28.89 -30.03
N GLY A 419 2.73 -28.02 -29.05
CA GLY A 419 2.94 -28.34 -27.64
C GLY A 419 2.07 -29.52 -27.17
N PHE A 420 0.79 -29.54 -27.57
CA PHE A 420 -0.13 -30.63 -27.22
C PHE A 420 0.26 -31.98 -27.84
N ILE A 421 0.59 -31.99 -29.14
CA ILE A 421 1.06 -33.19 -29.86
C ILE A 421 2.34 -33.72 -29.20
N THR A 422 3.31 -32.83 -28.93
CA THR A 422 4.57 -33.22 -28.31
C THR A 422 4.33 -33.94 -26.99
N VAL A 423 3.53 -33.38 -26.09
CA VAL A 423 3.26 -34.00 -24.78
C VAL A 423 2.48 -35.30 -24.88
N THR A 424 1.57 -35.42 -25.84
CA THR A 424 0.75 -36.64 -26.03
C THR A 424 1.55 -37.80 -26.59
N PHE A 425 2.53 -37.52 -27.45
CA PHE A 425 3.30 -38.54 -28.18
C PHE A 425 4.75 -38.70 -27.70
N TRP A 426 5.27 -37.84 -26.83
CA TRP A 426 6.66 -37.88 -26.37
C TRP A 426 7.08 -39.25 -25.85
N ASP A 427 6.32 -39.78 -24.89
CA ASP A 427 6.64 -41.06 -24.24
C ASP A 427 6.45 -42.25 -25.20
N LYS A 428 5.59 -42.11 -26.22
CA LYS A 428 5.40 -43.12 -27.28
C LYS A 428 6.53 -43.10 -28.31
N LEU A 429 7.10 -41.93 -28.60
CA LEU A 429 8.10 -41.73 -29.64
C LEU A 429 9.53 -42.01 -29.14
N PHE A 430 9.85 -41.59 -27.91
CA PHE A 430 11.22 -41.64 -27.38
C PHE A 430 11.40 -42.62 -26.22
N GLY A 431 10.33 -43.31 -25.79
CA GLY A 431 10.35 -44.14 -24.58
C GLY A 431 10.55 -43.31 -23.30
N TYR A 432 10.81 -43.99 -22.17
CA TYR A 432 11.06 -43.30 -20.90
C TYR A 432 12.47 -42.71 -20.88
N THR A 433 12.59 -41.43 -21.23
CA THR A 433 13.87 -40.70 -21.31
C THR A 433 14.33 -40.12 -19.96
N GLY A 434 13.54 -40.28 -18.89
CA GLY A 434 13.78 -39.66 -17.58
C GLY A 434 13.51 -38.14 -17.53
N VAL A 435 13.17 -37.52 -18.67
CA VAL A 435 12.75 -36.12 -18.80
C VAL A 435 11.23 -36.08 -18.93
N ASN A 436 10.56 -35.28 -18.09
CA ASN A 436 9.12 -35.11 -18.14
C ASN A 436 8.69 -34.48 -19.50
N ASN A 437 7.68 -35.06 -20.14
CA ASN A 437 7.13 -34.64 -21.43
C ASN A 437 6.64 -33.17 -21.49
N ILE A 438 6.43 -32.50 -20.36
CA ILE A 438 6.00 -31.10 -20.27
C ILE A 438 7.05 -30.12 -20.82
N ILE A 439 8.33 -30.27 -20.46
CA ILE A 439 9.38 -29.32 -20.88
C ILE A 439 9.59 -29.36 -22.41
N PRO A 440 9.75 -30.53 -23.04
CA PRO A 440 9.77 -30.63 -24.49
C PRO A 440 8.53 -30.02 -25.16
N GLY A 441 7.34 -30.21 -24.57
CA GLY A 441 6.11 -29.60 -25.08
C GLY A 441 6.11 -28.07 -25.03
N ILE A 442 6.62 -27.46 -23.95
CA ILE A 442 6.81 -26.00 -23.85
C ILE A 442 7.79 -25.51 -24.92
N LEU A 443 8.92 -26.21 -25.10
CA LEU A 443 9.90 -25.86 -26.13
C LEU A 443 9.32 -25.99 -27.54
N ALA A 444 8.56 -27.05 -27.82
CA ALA A 444 7.89 -27.24 -29.10
C ALA A 444 6.87 -26.12 -29.37
N ASN A 445 6.08 -25.71 -28.38
CA ASN A 445 5.17 -24.56 -28.55
C ASN A 445 5.96 -23.30 -28.91
N LEU A 446 7.04 -22.99 -28.17
CA LEU A 446 7.87 -21.82 -28.42
C LEU A 446 8.50 -21.83 -29.82
N THR A 447 9.09 -22.95 -30.23
CA THR A 447 9.75 -23.08 -31.53
C THR A 447 8.75 -22.98 -32.68
N PHE A 448 7.62 -23.68 -32.60
CA PHE A 448 6.62 -23.65 -33.67
C PHE A 448 5.85 -22.34 -33.71
N LEU A 449 5.57 -21.69 -32.58
CA LEU A 449 4.92 -20.38 -32.54
C LEU A 449 5.82 -19.31 -33.15
N LEU A 450 7.08 -19.18 -32.69
CA LEU A 450 8.01 -18.20 -33.24
C LEU A 450 8.40 -18.54 -34.68
N GLY A 451 8.64 -19.81 -34.98
CA GLY A 451 8.95 -20.29 -36.32
C GLY A 451 7.83 -19.97 -37.31
N SER A 452 6.59 -20.33 -37.00
CA SER A 452 5.45 -20.02 -37.87
C SER A 452 5.22 -18.51 -38.01
N HIS A 453 5.39 -17.72 -36.94
CA HIS A 453 5.29 -16.26 -37.02
C HIS A 453 6.28 -15.66 -38.03
N TYR A 454 7.57 -16.03 -37.95
CA TYR A 454 8.59 -15.47 -38.83
C TYR A 454 8.56 -16.06 -40.24
N ILE A 455 8.28 -17.36 -40.39
CA ILE A 455 8.23 -18.04 -41.69
C ILE A 455 7.02 -17.58 -42.51
N LEU A 456 5.86 -17.46 -41.87
CA LEU A 456 4.62 -17.03 -42.52
C LEU A 456 4.48 -15.49 -42.60
N GLN A 457 5.48 -14.75 -42.10
CA GLN A 457 5.51 -13.27 -42.07
C GLN A 457 4.24 -12.68 -41.44
N GLU A 458 3.81 -13.27 -40.33
CA GLU A 458 2.58 -12.87 -39.64
C GLU A 458 2.73 -11.47 -39.04
N GLU A 459 1.67 -10.65 -39.12
CA GLU A 459 1.67 -9.31 -38.55
C GLU A 459 1.86 -9.32 -37.02
N GLY A 460 2.63 -8.35 -36.52
CA GLY A 460 2.96 -8.21 -35.10
C GLY A 460 4.46 -8.21 -34.85
N GLY A 461 4.88 -8.91 -33.80
CA GLY A 461 6.25 -8.96 -33.29
C GLY A 461 6.36 -8.38 -31.88
N TRP A 462 7.54 -7.87 -31.53
CA TRP A 462 7.75 -7.20 -30.25
C TRP A 462 7.14 -5.80 -30.30
N ILE A 463 6.04 -5.61 -29.57
CA ILE A 463 5.37 -4.32 -29.41
C ILE A 463 5.70 -3.80 -28.02
N ASP A 464 5.86 -2.47 -27.90
CA ASP A 464 6.03 -1.83 -26.59
C ASP A 464 4.85 -2.13 -25.66
N ILE A 465 5.16 -2.25 -24.37
CA ILE A 465 4.18 -2.57 -23.33
C ILE A 465 3.20 -1.40 -23.22
N LYS A 466 1.89 -1.65 -23.44
CA LYS A 466 0.83 -0.62 -23.42
C LYS A 466 0.81 0.25 -22.15
N VAL A 467 1.21 -0.30 -21.01
CA VAL A 467 1.26 0.41 -19.72
C VAL A 467 2.69 0.36 -19.15
N PRO A 468 3.60 1.24 -19.62
CA PRO A 468 5.02 1.15 -19.28
C PRO A 468 5.37 1.72 -17.90
N GLY A 469 4.57 2.66 -17.37
CA GLY A 469 4.85 3.38 -16.12
C GLY A 469 5.26 2.48 -14.93
N PRO A 470 4.49 1.44 -14.58
CA PRO A 470 4.85 0.49 -13.52
C PRO A 470 6.17 -0.26 -13.78
N VAL A 471 6.44 -0.61 -15.03
CA VAL A 471 7.67 -1.30 -15.45
C VAL A 471 8.88 -0.37 -15.34
N LEU A 472 8.74 0.88 -15.77
CA LEU A 472 9.75 1.92 -15.67
C LEU A 472 10.06 2.24 -14.21
N ALA A 473 9.04 2.44 -13.38
CA ALA A 473 9.19 2.66 -11.95
C ALA A 473 9.90 1.48 -11.26
N ALA A 474 9.56 0.23 -11.60
CA ALA A 474 10.24 -0.94 -11.06
C ALA A 474 11.69 -1.08 -11.55
N ARG A 475 11.99 -0.72 -12.81
CA ARG A 475 13.36 -0.68 -13.36
C ARG A 475 14.19 0.40 -12.67
N GLN A 476 13.66 1.60 -12.52
CA GLN A 476 14.31 2.71 -11.83
C GLN A 476 14.58 2.36 -10.37
N LYS A 477 13.57 1.88 -9.63
CA LYS A 477 13.73 1.45 -8.23
C LYS A 477 14.80 0.37 -8.06
N ARG A 478 14.91 -0.58 -9.00
CA ARG A 478 16.00 -1.58 -9.01
C ARG A 478 17.35 -0.94 -9.24
N ARG A 479 17.47 -0.04 -10.22
CA ARG A 479 18.72 0.64 -10.56
C ARG A 479 19.19 1.52 -9.40
N GLU A 480 18.28 2.25 -8.76
CA GLU A 480 18.53 3.05 -7.57
C GLU A 480 18.91 2.17 -6.37
N ALA A 481 18.18 1.08 -6.11
CA ALA A 481 18.53 0.14 -5.05
C ALA A 481 19.91 -0.49 -5.27
N TRP A 482 20.26 -0.82 -6.52
CA TRP A 482 21.56 -1.39 -6.85
C TRP A 482 22.69 -0.36 -6.73
N LYS A 483 22.47 0.88 -7.21
CA LYS A 483 23.40 1.99 -7.00
C LYS A 483 23.59 2.29 -5.51
N TYR A 484 22.50 2.31 -4.74
CA TYR A 484 22.51 2.50 -3.30
C TYR A 484 23.25 1.37 -2.59
N PHE A 485 23.01 0.11 -2.97
CA PHE A 485 23.70 -1.07 -2.43
C PHE A 485 25.21 -1.01 -2.70
N ILE A 486 25.61 -0.74 -3.95
CA ILE A 486 27.03 -0.60 -4.33
C ILE A 486 27.67 0.59 -3.60
N SER A 487 26.98 1.72 -3.51
CA SER A 487 27.43 2.91 -2.79
C SER A 487 27.60 2.63 -1.30
N ASN A 488 26.64 1.92 -0.68
CA ASN A 488 26.73 1.52 0.71
C ASN A 488 27.92 0.61 0.94
N ILE A 489 28.10 -0.45 0.12
CA ILE A 489 29.25 -1.36 0.27
C ILE A 489 30.58 -0.62 0.17
N LYS A 490 30.71 0.31 -0.78
CA LYS A 490 31.96 1.05 -1.02
C LYS A 490 32.25 2.11 0.05
N ASN A 491 31.23 2.75 0.62
CA ASN A 491 31.37 3.88 1.55
C ASN A 491 30.86 3.59 2.96
N THR A 492 30.75 2.33 3.38
CA THR A 492 30.26 1.99 4.73
C THR A 492 31.20 2.48 5.81
N LYS A 493 30.98 3.71 6.29
CA LYS A 493 31.52 4.16 7.57
C LYS A 493 30.68 3.49 8.66
N ILE A 494 31.19 2.40 9.22
CA ILE A 494 30.55 1.64 10.31
C ILE A 494 30.10 2.57 11.44
N TYR A 495 30.93 3.58 11.73
CA TYR A 495 30.62 4.64 12.69
C TYR A 495 29.29 5.36 12.40
N ASP A 496 29.09 5.85 11.17
CA ASP A 496 27.89 6.59 10.78
C ASP A 496 26.64 5.69 10.82
N TYR A 497 26.80 4.42 10.42
CA TYR A 497 25.72 3.44 10.49
C TYR A 497 25.30 3.15 11.93
N LEU A 498 26.25 2.91 12.84
CA LEU A 498 25.95 2.65 14.25
C LEU A 498 25.41 3.89 14.95
N GLN A 499 25.95 5.07 14.62
CA GLN A 499 25.51 6.34 15.21
C GLN A 499 24.05 6.65 14.84
N LYS A 500 23.64 6.32 13.61
CA LYS A 500 22.24 6.45 13.15
C LYS A 500 21.28 5.50 13.87
N ASN A 501 21.78 4.39 14.42
CA ASN A 501 20.99 3.39 15.15
C ASN A 501 21.03 3.58 16.67
N LEU A 502 21.53 4.71 17.18
CA LEU A 502 21.46 5.04 18.60
C LEU A 502 20.04 5.45 19.02
N PRO A 503 19.62 5.13 20.27
CA PRO A 503 18.41 5.67 20.85
C PRO A 503 18.36 7.20 20.79
N ILE A 504 17.19 7.74 20.39
CA ILE A 504 16.95 9.19 20.30
C ILE A 504 16.94 9.83 21.70
N TYR A 505 16.38 9.11 22.69
CA TYR A 505 16.25 9.57 24.06
C TYR A 505 17.24 8.83 24.96
N GLU A 506 18.01 9.56 25.76
CA GLU A 506 19.02 8.97 26.66
C GLU A 506 18.41 8.09 27.76
N VAL A 507 17.15 8.31 28.12
CA VAL A 507 16.39 7.50 29.09
C VAL A 507 16.34 6.02 28.68
N VAL A 508 16.45 5.72 27.38
CA VAL A 508 16.45 4.35 26.86
C VAL A 508 17.64 3.54 27.38
N TYR A 509 18.81 4.16 27.60
CA TYR A 509 19.98 3.48 28.16
C TYR A 509 19.72 3.04 29.61
N THR A 510 19.08 3.90 30.39
CA THR A 510 18.69 3.61 31.79
C THR A 510 17.63 2.52 31.84
N LEU A 511 16.61 2.57 30.98
CA LEU A 511 15.57 1.53 30.91
C LEU A 511 16.15 0.18 30.49
N PHE A 512 17.11 0.17 29.55
CA PHE A 512 17.84 -1.04 29.20
C PHE A 512 18.64 -1.60 30.38
N ALA A 513 19.31 -0.76 31.15
CA ALA A 513 20.01 -1.21 32.35
C ALA A 513 19.05 -1.82 33.39
N VAL A 514 17.90 -1.18 33.64
CA VAL A 514 16.86 -1.72 34.54
C VAL A 514 16.35 -3.08 34.07
N TYR A 515 16.12 -3.22 32.76
CA TYR A 515 15.77 -4.49 32.15
C TYR A 515 16.83 -5.57 32.40
N VAL A 516 18.11 -5.25 32.15
CA VAL A 516 19.23 -6.18 32.36
C VAL A 516 19.35 -6.60 33.82
N ILE A 517 19.13 -5.69 34.79
CA ILE A 517 19.11 -6.05 36.22
C ILE A 517 18.04 -7.12 36.48
N GLY A 518 16.81 -6.89 36.02
CA GLY A 518 15.70 -7.83 36.20
C GLY A 518 15.96 -9.18 35.53
N ALA A 519 16.42 -9.17 34.27
CA ALA A 519 16.72 -10.38 33.52
C ALA A 519 17.87 -11.18 34.14
N THR A 520 18.94 -10.51 34.57
CA THR A 520 20.13 -11.16 35.16
C THR A 520 19.83 -11.71 36.55
N TYR A 521 19.08 -10.96 37.38
CA TYR A 521 18.66 -11.44 38.69
C TYR A 521 17.75 -12.67 38.58
N ALA A 522 16.77 -12.63 37.67
CA ALA A 522 15.91 -13.78 37.38
C ALA A 522 16.73 -14.97 36.87
N SER A 523 17.71 -14.75 35.99
CA SER A 523 18.59 -15.79 35.49
C SER A 523 19.45 -16.41 36.60
N PHE A 524 20.05 -15.63 37.50
CA PHE A 524 20.90 -16.18 38.55
C PHE A 524 20.13 -16.90 39.65
N TYR A 525 18.93 -16.43 39.99
CA TYR A 525 18.08 -17.09 40.97
C TYR A 525 17.56 -18.46 40.50
N THR A 526 17.52 -18.69 39.18
CA THR A 526 16.86 -19.87 38.59
C THR A 526 17.85 -20.94 38.13
N ILE A 527 19.16 -20.73 38.31
CA ILE A 527 20.19 -21.75 38.03
C ILE A 527 20.36 -22.62 39.28
N PRO A 528 20.29 -23.96 39.16
CA PRO A 528 20.51 -24.86 40.29
C PRO A 528 21.90 -24.67 40.92
N GLU A 529 21.99 -24.77 42.25
CA GLU A 529 23.26 -24.62 42.98
C GLU A 529 24.36 -25.57 42.49
N GLU A 530 23.98 -26.80 42.12
CA GLU A 530 24.89 -27.82 41.58
C GLU A 530 25.58 -27.36 40.28
N THR A 531 24.82 -26.69 39.39
CA THR A 531 25.31 -26.09 38.15
C THR A 531 26.26 -24.92 38.45
N ILE A 532 25.96 -24.12 39.47
CA ILE A 532 26.81 -23.00 39.90
C ILE A 532 28.15 -23.53 40.43
N THR A 533 28.15 -24.62 41.20
CA THR A 533 29.40 -25.25 41.66
C THR A 533 30.24 -25.81 40.52
N ASN A 534 29.63 -26.44 39.53
CA ASN A 534 30.31 -27.03 38.38
C ASN A 534 30.95 -25.96 37.46
N TYR A 535 30.35 -24.78 37.36
CA TYR A 535 30.79 -23.69 36.47
C TYR A 535 31.14 -22.39 37.21
N LYS A 536 31.59 -22.48 38.47
CA LYS A 536 31.77 -21.34 39.38
C LYS A 536 32.62 -20.20 38.80
N GLY A 537 33.70 -20.54 38.08
CA GLY A 537 34.57 -19.55 37.44
C GLY A 537 33.85 -18.73 36.37
N LEU A 538 33.09 -19.41 35.50
CA LEU A 538 32.31 -18.79 34.43
C LEU A 538 31.13 -17.99 34.99
N TYR A 539 30.43 -18.53 35.99
CA TYR A 539 29.33 -17.85 36.69
C TYR A 539 29.79 -16.54 37.34
N ASN A 540 30.90 -16.57 38.08
CA ASN A 540 31.46 -15.37 38.71
C ASN A 540 31.88 -14.33 37.65
N PHE A 541 32.54 -14.76 36.58
CA PHE A 541 32.94 -13.86 35.51
C PHE A 541 31.74 -13.15 34.89
N ILE A 542 30.67 -13.89 34.57
CA ILE A 542 29.43 -13.35 33.99
C ILE A 542 28.76 -12.37 34.96
N SER A 543 28.64 -12.73 36.24
CA SER A 543 28.01 -11.87 37.25
C SER A 543 28.70 -10.52 37.38
N HIS A 544 30.04 -10.51 37.47
CA HIS A 544 30.80 -9.26 37.59
C HIS A 544 30.79 -8.46 36.29
N SER A 545 30.93 -9.12 35.14
CA SER A 545 30.96 -8.41 33.85
C SER A 545 29.62 -7.75 33.54
N VAL A 546 28.49 -8.46 33.71
CA VAL A 546 27.15 -7.93 33.48
C VAL A 546 26.86 -6.76 34.43
N LEU A 547 27.26 -6.85 35.70
CA LEU A 547 27.09 -5.77 36.66
C LEU A 547 27.82 -4.49 36.22
N ILE A 548 29.07 -4.61 35.73
CA ILE A 548 29.86 -3.47 35.26
C ILE A 548 29.17 -2.79 34.07
N PHE A 549 28.76 -3.55 33.05
CA PHE A 549 28.08 -2.98 31.89
C PHE A 549 26.73 -2.34 32.26
N THR A 550 25.99 -2.98 33.16
CA THR A 550 24.69 -2.50 33.63
C THR A 550 24.82 -1.19 34.40
N ALA A 551 25.80 -1.09 35.30
CA ALA A 551 26.09 0.15 36.03
C ALA A 551 26.52 1.28 35.08
N ALA A 552 27.29 0.96 34.04
CA ALA A 552 27.70 1.93 33.03
C ALA A 552 26.49 2.50 32.25
N PHE A 553 25.56 1.65 31.80
CA PHE A 553 24.35 2.12 31.09
C PHE A 553 23.35 2.83 32.00
N LEU A 554 23.22 2.40 33.27
CA LEU A 554 22.33 3.03 34.24
C LEU A 554 22.76 4.47 34.54
N THR A 555 24.07 4.68 34.71
CA THR A 555 24.66 5.98 35.08
C THR A 555 24.97 6.87 33.87
N TYR A 556 24.91 6.34 32.64
CA TYR A 556 25.29 7.07 31.42
C TYR A 556 24.66 8.47 31.27
N PRO A 557 23.36 8.70 31.57
CA PRO A 557 22.79 10.05 31.47
C PRO A 557 23.46 11.07 32.40
N ALA A 558 23.98 10.62 33.54
CA ALA A 558 24.64 11.42 34.56
C ALA A 558 26.16 11.58 34.35
N TRP A 559 26.73 11.00 33.28
CA TRP A 559 28.16 11.13 33.01
C TRP A 559 28.53 12.59 32.64
N PRO A 560 29.69 13.09 33.11
CA PRO A 560 30.14 14.43 32.79
C PRO A 560 30.43 14.59 31.28
N PRO A 561 30.24 15.79 30.69
CA PRO A 561 30.42 16.04 29.26
C PRO A 561 31.79 15.65 28.70
N THR A 562 32.83 15.65 29.55
CA THR A 562 34.21 15.26 29.21
C THR A 562 34.37 13.76 28.92
N VAL A 563 33.56 12.91 29.56
CA VAL A 563 33.57 11.44 29.41
C VAL A 563 32.41 10.98 28.52
N LYS A 564 31.30 11.72 28.51
CA LYS A 564 30.09 11.45 27.72
C LYS A 564 30.32 11.75 26.23
N SER A 565 31.03 10.86 25.56
CA SER A 565 31.31 10.95 24.12
C SER A 565 30.30 10.19 23.28
N LYS A 566 29.75 10.87 22.27
CA LYS A 566 28.90 10.24 21.25
C LYS A 566 29.62 9.12 20.50
N LYS A 567 30.96 9.17 20.40
CA LYS A 567 31.76 8.10 19.80
C LYS A 567 31.77 6.82 20.63
N ILE A 568 31.90 6.95 21.95
CA ILE A 568 31.96 5.80 22.86
C ILE A 568 30.61 5.07 22.86
N ILE A 569 29.50 5.79 23.01
CA ILE A 569 28.17 5.17 23.08
C ILE A 569 27.76 4.52 21.75
N THR A 570 28.21 5.07 20.60
CA THR A 570 27.98 4.51 19.25
C THR A 570 28.39 3.05 19.14
N PHE A 571 29.52 2.69 19.74
CA PHE A 571 30.01 1.30 19.76
C PHE A 571 29.57 0.54 21.00
N ALA A 572 29.56 1.18 22.17
CA ALA A 572 29.21 0.55 23.43
C ALA A 572 27.76 0.03 23.44
N TRP A 573 26.81 0.75 22.81
CA TRP A 573 25.40 0.36 22.77
C TRP A 573 25.15 -1.01 22.09
N PRO A 574 25.44 -1.18 20.79
CA PRO A 574 25.25 -2.46 20.12
C PRO A 574 26.14 -3.57 20.71
N PHE A 575 27.34 -3.24 21.19
CA PHE A 575 28.22 -4.20 21.86
C PHE A 575 27.67 -4.67 23.20
N GLY A 576 27.09 -3.78 23.99
CA GLY A 576 26.44 -4.12 25.26
C GLY A 576 25.26 -5.06 25.05
N ILE A 577 24.41 -4.77 24.05
CA ILE A 577 23.30 -5.67 23.67
C ILE A 577 23.84 -7.02 23.18
N PHE A 578 24.86 -7.02 22.31
CA PHE A 578 25.53 -8.24 21.83
C PHE A 578 26.06 -9.11 22.97
N TYR A 579 26.82 -8.52 23.88
CA TYR A 579 27.48 -9.25 24.95
C TYR A 579 26.48 -9.73 26.00
N ILE A 580 25.66 -8.81 26.55
CA ILE A 580 24.79 -9.10 27.69
C ILE A 580 23.62 -9.98 27.25
N LEU A 581 22.93 -9.65 26.17
CA LEU A 581 21.69 -10.35 25.81
C LEU A 581 21.96 -11.70 25.12
N PHE A 582 23.01 -11.78 24.29
CA PHE A 582 23.22 -12.92 23.40
C PHE A 582 24.45 -13.76 23.75
N VAL A 583 25.62 -13.18 24.03
CA VAL A 583 26.79 -13.98 24.45
C VAL A 583 26.55 -14.58 25.83
N VAL A 584 26.27 -13.73 26.83
CA VAL A 584 25.95 -14.17 28.19
C VAL A 584 24.66 -14.98 28.22
N GLY A 585 23.60 -14.52 27.55
CA GLY A 585 22.33 -15.24 27.46
C GLY A 585 22.49 -16.67 26.92
N SER A 586 23.29 -16.87 25.86
CA SER A 586 23.53 -18.21 25.30
C SER A 586 24.37 -19.07 26.24
N ILE A 587 25.38 -18.49 26.90
CA ILE A 587 26.16 -19.22 27.90
C ILE A 587 25.26 -19.69 29.04
N LEU A 588 24.36 -18.85 29.57
CA LEU A 588 23.45 -19.24 30.66
C LEU A 588 22.43 -20.31 30.24
N VAL A 589 21.92 -20.23 29.00
CA VAL A 589 21.03 -21.27 28.44
C VAL A 589 21.76 -22.61 28.32
N VAL A 590 22.98 -22.62 27.78
CA VAL A 590 23.75 -23.86 27.60
C VAL A 590 24.23 -24.40 28.96
N MET A 591 24.75 -23.53 29.83
CA MET A 591 25.23 -23.87 31.18
C MET A 591 24.12 -24.47 32.05
N SER A 592 22.88 -24.01 31.90
CA SER A 592 21.72 -24.54 32.62
C SER A 592 21.12 -25.81 32.01
N GLY A 593 21.71 -26.37 30.95
CA GLY A 593 21.16 -27.53 30.25
C GLY A 593 19.82 -27.25 29.57
N PHE A 594 19.62 -26.04 29.04
CA PHE A 594 18.37 -25.56 28.46
C PHE A 594 17.20 -25.53 29.46
N ASN A 595 17.46 -25.04 30.67
CA ASN A 595 16.42 -24.84 31.67
C ASN A 595 15.31 -23.91 31.15
N GLU A 596 14.07 -24.29 31.46
CA GLU A 596 12.82 -23.64 31.08
C GLU A 596 12.82 -22.11 31.25
N VAL A 597 13.31 -21.62 32.38
CA VAL A 597 13.32 -20.17 32.69
C VAL A 597 14.43 -19.43 31.95
N GLN A 598 15.59 -20.06 31.72
CA GLN A 598 16.70 -19.45 30.98
C GLN A 598 16.37 -19.28 29.50
N VAL A 599 15.70 -20.27 28.91
CA VAL A 599 15.20 -20.16 27.54
C VAL A 599 14.21 -19.00 27.44
N MET A 600 13.27 -18.86 28.37
CA MET A 600 12.30 -17.75 28.39
C MET A 600 12.99 -16.37 28.42
N ILE A 601 13.98 -16.20 29.29
CA ILE A 601 14.74 -14.95 29.40
C ILE A 601 15.50 -14.67 28.09
N PHE A 602 16.06 -15.69 27.44
CA PHE A 602 16.71 -15.57 26.14
C PHE A 602 15.75 -15.15 25.01
N LEU A 603 14.50 -15.64 25.00
CA LEU A 603 13.49 -15.17 24.05
C LEU A 603 13.11 -13.71 24.30
N LEU A 604 12.97 -13.36 25.58
CA LEU A 604 12.62 -12.00 25.98
C LEU A 604 13.74 -11.01 25.63
N ASN A 605 15.00 -11.44 25.72
CA ASN A 605 16.17 -10.73 25.19
C ASN A 605 16.08 -10.50 23.68
N LEU A 606 15.63 -11.50 22.90
CA LEU A 606 15.45 -11.38 21.46
C LEU A 606 14.34 -10.38 21.10
N ILE A 607 13.21 -10.44 21.81
CA ILE A 607 12.12 -9.46 21.69
C ILE A 607 12.63 -8.05 22.04
N MET A 608 13.34 -7.91 23.15
CA MET A 608 13.88 -6.64 23.60
C MET A 608 14.87 -6.06 22.58
N SER A 609 15.75 -6.89 22.01
CA SER A 609 16.68 -6.45 20.97
C SER A 609 15.97 -5.92 19.71
N ALA A 610 14.79 -6.44 19.38
CA ALA A 610 13.98 -5.96 18.26
C ALA A 610 13.38 -4.57 18.51
N PHE A 611 13.20 -4.18 19.78
CA PHE A 611 12.80 -2.82 20.15
C PHE A 611 13.99 -1.85 20.21
N LEU A 612 15.19 -2.36 20.50
CA LEU A 612 16.38 -1.54 20.74
C LEU A 612 17.29 -1.33 19.51
N LEU A 613 17.22 -2.22 18.52
CA LEU A 613 18.08 -2.22 17.34
C LEU A 613 17.28 -2.29 16.03
N SER A 614 17.88 -1.84 14.92
CA SER A 614 17.34 -2.11 13.59
C SER A 614 17.42 -3.60 13.25
N TRP A 615 16.45 -4.11 12.48
CA TRP A 615 16.34 -5.54 12.19
C TRP A 615 17.63 -6.18 11.58
N PRO A 616 18.44 -5.52 10.71
CA PRO A 616 19.66 -6.15 10.22
C PRO A 616 20.74 -6.24 11.31
N LEU A 617 20.87 -5.18 12.12
CA LEU A 617 21.83 -5.12 13.21
C LEU A 617 21.46 -6.11 14.32
N MET A 618 20.17 -6.21 14.64
CA MET A 618 19.60 -7.19 15.56
C MET A 618 19.89 -8.63 15.11
N LEU A 619 19.63 -8.97 13.84
CA LEU A 619 19.92 -10.32 13.31
C LEU A 619 21.42 -10.62 13.38
N PHE A 620 22.26 -9.68 12.97
CA PHE A 620 23.71 -9.86 13.02
C PHE A 620 24.20 -10.06 14.46
N VAL A 621 23.81 -9.17 15.37
CA VAL A 621 24.21 -9.19 16.78
C VAL A 621 23.71 -10.46 17.49
N SER A 622 22.46 -10.86 17.28
CA SER A 622 21.88 -12.06 17.90
C SER A 622 22.51 -13.35 17.39
N SER A 623 22.65 -13.51 16.07
CA SER A 623 23.25 -14.71 15.46
C SER A 623 24.72 -14.84 15.82
N LEU A 624 25.51 -13.78 15.65
CA LEU A 624 26.92 -13.77 15.98
C LEU A 624 27.14 -13.97 17.49
N GLY A 625 26.34 -13.31 18.34
CA GLY A 625 26.44 -13.41 19.79
C GLY A 625 26.12 -14.81 20.30
N SER A 626 25.11 -15.47 19.69
CA SER A 626 24.75 -16.83 20.07
C SER A 626 25.80 -17.86 19.66
N ILE A 627 26.37 -17.72 18.45
CA ILE A 627 27.47 -18.57 17.98
C ILE A 627 28.69 -18.40 18.89
N ILE A 628 29.08 -17.16 19.18
CA ILE A 628 30.24 -16.86 20.04
C ILE A 628 30.01 -17.36 21.47
N GLY A 629 28.82 -17.18 22.04
CA GLY A 629 28.48 -17.71 23.37
C GLY A 629 28.61 -19.22 23.45
N CYS A 630 28.10 -19.96 22.45
CA CYS A 630 28.23 -21.41 22.38
C CYS A 630 29.69 -21.85 22.19
N LEU A 631 30.47 -21.12 21.36
CA LEU A 631 31.89 -21.39 21.15
C LEU A 631 32.71 -21.15 22.43
N ILE A 632 32.46 -20.06 23.16
CA ILE A 632 33.12 -19.77 24.44
C ILE A 632 32.83 -20.88 25.45
N PHE A 633 31.58 -21.32 25.55
CA PHE A 633 31.20 -22.42 26.44
C PHE A 633 31.88 -23.74 26.04
N TYR A 634 31.93 -24.05 24.75
CA TYR A 634 32.62 -25.22 24.21
C TYR A 634 34.13 -25.19 24.48
N MET A 635 34.79 -24.04 24.28
CA MET A 635 36.21 -23.87 24.59
C MET A 635 36.50 -24.02 26.10
N TYR A 636 35.54 -23.67 26.96
CA TYR A 636 35.68 -23.82 28.41
C TYR A 636 35.46 -25.25 28.90
N CYS A 637 34.48 -25.98 28.32
CA CYS A 637 34.09 -27.31 28.80
C CYS A 637 34.68 -28.49 28.01
N GLY A 638 35.18 -28.27 26.79
CA GLY A 638 35.75 -29.32 25.92
C GLY A 638 34.73 -30.24 25.26
N ASP A 639 33.46 -30.21 25.67
CA ASP A 639 32.37 -30.98 25.07
C ASP A 639 31.01 -30.27 25.24
N LEU A 640 30.13 -30.38 24.23
CA LEU A 640 28.74 -29.91 24.28
C LEU A 640 27.78 -30.99 24.83
N TYR A 641 28.26 -32.23 25.02
CA TYR A 641 27.44 -33.42 25.33
C TYR A 641 26.78 -33.45 26.73
N ALA A 642 27.29 -32.70 27.72
CA ALA A 642 26.71 -32.66 29.07
C ALA A 642 25.28 -32.07 29.11
N CYS A 643 24.80 -31.48 28.00
CA CYS A 643 23.47 -30.87 27.86
C CYS A 643 22.30 -31.85 27.61
N THR A 644 22.50 -33.17 27.69
CA THR A 644 21.49 -34.16 27.29
C THR A 644 20.64 -34.72 28.44
N SER A 645 21.02 -34.52 29.71
CA SER A 645 20.34 -35.16 30.86
C SER A 645 19.18 -34.35 31.47
N ALA A 646 19.01 -33.07 31.15
CA ALA A 646 17.95 -32.22 31.70
C ALA A 646 16.84 -31.92 30.67
N ALA A 647 16.15 -32.96 30.22
CA ALA A 647 14.97 -32.79 29.36
C ALA A 647 13.76 -32.28 30.17
N GLY A 648 13.61 -30.95 30.26
CA GLY A 648 12.34 -30.31 30.64
C GLY A 648 11.17 -30.73 29.73
N SER A 649 9.94 -30.54 30.21
CA SER A 649 8.72 -31.13 29.63
C SER A 649 8.47 -30.72 28.17
N SER A 650 7.97 -31.66 27.36
CA SER A 650 7.77 -31.50 25.91
C SER A 650 6.69 -30.49 25.53
N GLN A 651 5.70 -30.24 26.40
CA GLN A 651 4.68 -29.19 26.21
C GLN A 651 5.26 -27.78 26.40
N PHE A 652 6.26 -27.64 27.28
CA PHE A 652 6.89 -26.36 27.58
C PHE A 652 7.72 -25.86 26.40
N LYS A 653 8.58 -26.70 25.83
CA LYS A 653 9.43 -26.37 24.65
C LYS A 653 8.61 -25.90 23.45
N LEU A 654 7.39 -26.41 23.29
CA LEU A 654 6.47 -26.09 22.20
C LEU A 654 5.89 -24.67 22.31
N ILE A 655 5.41 -24.29 23.50
CA ILE A 655 4.75 -23.00 23.74
C ILE A 655 5.73 -21.84 23.53
N TYR A 656 6.99 -22.00 23.96
CA TYR A 656 7.99 -20.95 23.87
C TYR A 656 8.61 -20.80 22.48
N VAL A 657 8.79 -21.87 21.71
CA VAL A 657 9.21 -21.75 20.30
C VAL A 657 8.10 -21.08 19.47
N ILE A 658 6.83 -21.38 19.75
CA ILE A 658 5.69 -20.70 19.12
C ILE A 658 5.62 -19.23 19.54
N LEU A 659 5.82 -18.90 20.82
CA LEU A 659 5.91 -17.52 21.31
C LEU A 659 7.10 -16.77 20.70
N LEU A 660 8.26 -17.41 20.56
CA LEU A 660 9.44 -16.83 19.89
C LEU A 660 9.14 -16.54 18.42
N LEU A 661 8.64 -17.53 17.66
CA LEU A 661 8.35 -17.36 16.24
C LEU A 661 7.25 -16.32 16.01
N SER A 662 6.19 -16.32 16.84
CA SER A 662 5.10 -15.36 16.73
C SER A 662 5.54 -13.94 17.13
N SER A 663 6.27 -13.76 18.22
CA SER A 663 6.80 -12.45 18.63
C SER A 663 7.85 -11.91 17.65
N PHE A 664 8.72 -12.77 17.11
CA PHE A 664 9.69 -12.44 16.07
C PHE A 664 9.01 -12.02 14.76
N LEU A 665 7.98 -12.77 14.32
CA LEU A 665 7.17 -12.40 13.15
C LEU A 665 6.46 -11.07 13.37
N ILE A 666 5.83 -10.87 14.53
CA ILE A 666 5.13 -9.62 14.89
C ILE A 666 6.10 -8.43 14.88
N ALA A 667 7.31 -8.58 15.43
CA ALA A 667 8.34 -7.54 15.45
C ALA A 667 8.79 -7.16 14.02
N ILE A 668 9.07 -8.15 13.17
CA ILE A 668 9.46 -7.93 11.76
C ILE A 668 8.35 -7.22 10.98
N PHE A 669 7.10 -7.67 11.12
CA PHE A 669 5.96 -7.11 10.39
C PHE A 669 5.62 -5.68 10.84
N ARG A 670 5.68 -5.41 12.15
CA ARG A 670 5.36 -4.08 12.70
C ARG A 670 6.42 -3.03 12.34
N PHE A 671 7.70 -3.39 12.38
CA PHE A 671 8.80 -2.44 12.13
C PHE A 671 8.97 -2.11 10.63
N LYS A 672 8.91 -3.14 9.76
CA LYS A 672 9.02 -2.92 8.31
C LYS A 672 7.81 -2.18 7.76
N GLY A 673 6.61 -2.43 8.31
CA GLY A 673 5.39 -1.70 7.94
C GLY A 673 5.52 -0.20 8.20
N ARG A 674 5.95 0.19 9.39
CA ARG A 674 6.03 1.61 9.78
C ARG A 674 7.19 2.35 9.12
N GLN A 675 8.38 1.75 9.08
CA GLN A 675 9.58 2.37 8.51
C GLN A 675 9.53 2.41 6.98
N SER A 676 9.08 1.33 6.31
CA SER A 676 8.94 1.32 4.85
C SER A 676 7.79 2.21 4.39
N HIS A 677 6.72 2.36 5.16
CA HIS A 677 5.65 3.30 4.81
C HIS A 677 6.14 4.75 4.87
N LEU A 678 6.86 5.13 5.94
CA LEU A 678 7.42 6.48 6.11
C LEU A 678 8.53 6.78 5.10
N GLU A 679 9.41 5.82 4.81
CA GLU A 679 10.52 5.99 3.88
C GLU A 679 10.07 5.94 2.42
N ASN A 680 9.08 5.11 2.07
CA ASN A 680 8.45 5.16 0.75
C ASN A 680 7.60 6.43 0.59
N GLN A 681 6.91 6.93 1.63
CA GLN A 681 6.22 8.22 1.57
C GLN A 681 7.22 9.35 1.36
N LYS A 682 8.32 9.38 2.13
CA LYS A 682 9.38 10.38 1.97
C LYS A 682 10.03 10.34 0.58
N ASN A 683 10.37 9.15 0.08
CA ASN A 683 11.01 9.01 -1.23
C ASN A 683 10.04 9.26 -2.39
N TYR A 684 8.77 8.88 -2.24
CA TYR A 684 7.71 9.20 -3.21
C TYR A 684 7.44 10.70 -3.26
N LEU A 685 7.37 11.36 -2.10
CA LEU A 685 7.29 12.82 -2.02
C LEU A 685 8.52 13.44 -2.68
N ALA A 686 9.74 13.03 -2.32
CA ALA A 686 10.98 13.54 -2.90
C ALA A 686 11.08 13.33 -4.42
N SER A 687 10.61 12.18 -4.95
CA SER A 687 10.59 11.92 -6.40
C SER A 687 9.54 12.76 -7.10
N MET A 688 8.35 12.91 -6.52
CA MET A 688 7.30 13.81 -7.04
C MET A 688 7.77 15.28 -7.04
N TYR A 689 8.54 15.70 -6.03
CA TYR A 689 9.15 17.04 -5.98
C TYR A 689 10.23 17.21 -7.04
N ALA A 690 11.11 16.22 -7.24
CA ALA A 690 12.18 16.29 -8.23
C ALA A 690 11.65 16.21 -9.69
N GLU A 691 10.64 15.38 -9.94
CA GLU A 691 10.00 15.22 -11.23
C GLU A 691 9.26 16.50 -11.65
N ARG A 692 8.50 17.10 -10.73
CA ARG A 692 7.82 18.38 -10.96
C ARG A 692 8.78 19.55 -11.17
N ASN A 693 9.91 19.59 -10.47
CA ASN A 693 10.94 20.61 -10.68
C ASN A 693 11.64 20.48 -12.05
N ASN A 694 11.85 19.24 -12.52
CA ASN A 694 12.41 19.00 -13.86
C ASN A 694 11.42 19.33 -14.98
N GLU A 695 10.14 19.02 -14.79
CA GLU A 695 9.07 19.38 -15.72
C GLU A 695 8.97 20.91 -15.87
N LEU A 696 9.09 21.63 -14.75
CA LEU A 696 9.14 23.09 -14.73
C LEU A 696 10.36 23.65 -15.50
N ALA A 697 11.53 23.06 -15.30
CA ALA A 697 12.75 23.48 -15.98
C ALA A 697 12.68 23.24 -17.50
N GLN A 698 12.04 22.16 -17.94
CA GLN A 698 11.83 21.86 -19.36
C GLN A 698 10.86 22.84 -20.03
N ILE A 699 9.77 23.19 -19.35
CA ILE A 699 8.79 24.17 -19.85
C ILE A 699 9.43 25.56 -20.00
N LEU A 700 10.27 25.96 -19.04
CA LEU A 700 10.98 27.23 -19.11
C LEU A 700 12.06 27.25 -20.21
N ALA A 701 12.76 26.12 -20.44
CA ALA A 701 13.70 25.99 -21.54
C ALA A 701 13.01 26.05 -22.91
N TYR A 702 11.86 25.39 -23.05
CA TYR A 702 11.05 25.44 -24.27
C TYR A 702 10.54 26.86 -24.57
N ARG A 703 10.17 27.63 -23.54
CA ARG A 703 9.84 29.05 -23.68
C ARG A 703 11.00 29.86 -24.24
N GLU A 704 12.22 29.66 -23.75
CA GLU A 704 13.39 30.41 -24.21
C GLU A 704 13.75 30.10 -25.68
N GLU A 705 13.52 28.88 -26.11
CA GLU A 705 13.72 28.46 -27.51
C GLU A 705 12.72 29.17 -28.43
N VAL A 706 11.44 29.23 -28.04
CA VAL A 706 10.38 29.92 -28.80
C VAL A 706 10.55 31.46 -28.80
N LEU A 707 11.08 32.06 -27.72
CA LEU A 707 11.32 33.51 -27.65
C LEU A 707 12.44 34.00 -28.56
N LYS A 708 13.37 33.13 -28.98
CA LYS A 708 14.47 33.51 -29.88
C LYS A 708 14.00 33.77 -31.32
N ASP A 709 12.89 33.14 -31.72
CA ASP A 709 12.41 33.15 -33.11
C ASP A 709 11.30 34.17 -33.38
N LEU A 710 10.92 35.01 -32.39
CA LEU A 710 9.79 35.95 -32.47
C LEU A 710 10.20 37.43 -32.53
N ASN A 711 9.41 38.23 -33.26
CA ASN A 711 9.59 39.67 -33.41
C ASN A 711 9.06 40.46 -32.20
N VAL A 712 9.33 41.77 -32.12
CA VAL A 712 9.06 42.60 -30.91
C VAL A 712 7.58 42.65 -30.53
N ASP A 713 6.67 42.75 -31.50
CA ASP A 713 5.22 42.79 -31.25
C ASP A 713 4.66 41.41 -30.89
N GLU A 714 5.21 40.35 -31.49
CA GLU A 714 4.86 38.95 -31.17
C GLU A 714 5.39 38.54 -29.80
N LYS A 715 6.55 39.05 -29.39
CA LYS A 715 7.09 38.90 -28.04
C LYS A 715 6.19 39.53 -26.99
N ALA A 716 5.61 40.71 -27.26
CA ALA A 716 4.68 41.36 -26.33
C ALA A 716 3.36 40.58 -26.18
N LEU A 717 2.82 40.04 -27.28
CA LEU A 717 1.62 39.21 -27.27
C LEU A 717 1.87 37.84 -26.62
N LEU A 718 3.03 37.24 -26.91
CA LEU A 718 3.50 36.00 -26.30
C LEU A 718 3.79 36.20 -24.81
N ASP A 719 4.33 37.35 -24.38
CA ASP A 719 4.56 37.63 -22.97
C ASP A 719 3.25 37.78 -22.19
N GLN A 720 2.19 38.34 -22.78
CA GLN A 720 0.87 38.36 -22.13
C GLN A 720 0.24 36.96 -22.02
N THR A 721 0.28 36.15 -23.09
CA THR A 721 -0.31 34.81 -23.12
C THR A 721 0.53 33.78 -22.35
N THR A 722 1.84 33.86 -22.43
CA THR A 722 2.79 33.02 -21.68
C THR A 722 2.87 33.43 -20.23
N ALA A 723 2.77 34.71 -19.88
CA ALA A 723 2.61 35.10 -18.47
C ALA A 723 1.25 34.65 -17.92
N ALA A 724 0.18 34.61 -18.72
CA ALA A 724 -1.10 34.03 -18.30
C ALA A 724 -1.01 32.50 -18.11
N TYR A 725 -0.27 31.80 -18.97
CA TYR A 725 -0.06 30.34 -18.86
C TYR A 725 0.91 29.97 -17.74
N ILE A 726 2.00 30.71 -17.57
CA ILE A 726 2.92 30.60 -16.42
C ILE A 726 2.20 31.02 -15.15
N ARG A 727 1.32 32.02 -15.17
CA ARG A 727 0.39 32.29 -14.06
C ARG A 727 -0.50 31.10 -13.81
N GLN A 728 -1.08 30.47 -14.81
CA GLN A 728 -1.91 29.28 -14.64
C GLN A 728 -1.14 28.09 -14.03
N ILE A 729 0.13 27.90 -14.42
CA ILE A 729 1.00 26.85 -13.87
C ILE A 729 1.49 27.24 -12.46
N LEU A 730 1.94 28.47 -12.23
CA LEU A 730 2.32 28.98 -10.90
C LEU A 730 1.13 28.98 -9.94
N TYR A 731 -0.05 29.36 -10.40
CA TYR A 731 -1.31 29.28 -9.66
C TYR A 731 -1.63 27.81 -9.35
N ARG A 732 -1.58 26.90 -10.33
CA ARG A 732 -1.64 25.43 -10.12
C ARG A 732 -0.50 24.88 -9.24
N MET A 733 0.60 25.59 -9.02
CA MET A 733 1.70 25.13 -8.16
C MET A 733 1.71 25.80 -6.79
N THR A 734 1.03 26.94 -6.62
CA THR A 734 0.94 27.74 -5.39
C THR A 734 -0.40 27.54 -4.66
N ASP A 735 -1.48 27.21 -5.37
CA ASP A 735 -2.79 26.85 -4.80
C ASP A 735 -2.77 25.61 -3.89
N TYR A 736 -1.74 24.77 -4.00
CA TYR A 736 -1.56 23.60 -3.13
C TYR A 736 -0.83 23.90 -1.81
N MET A 737 -0.35 25.13 -1.58
CA MET A 737 0.17 25.48 -0.24
C MET A 737 -1.00 25.82 0.68
N ARG A 738 -1.52 24.78 1.34
CA ARG A 738 -2.23 24.93 2.61
C ARG A 738 -1.28 25.60 3.59
N LEU A 739 -1.64 26.79 4.05
CA LEU A 739 -0.94 27.47 5.12
C LEU A 739 -1.56 27.04 6.45
N GLU A 740 -0.76 26.51 7.35
CA GLU A 740 -1.19 26.29 8.74
C GLU A 740 -0.99 27.57 9.54
N VAL A 741 -1.95 28.49 9.41
CA VAL A 741 -1.84 29.83 9.98
C VAL A 741 -1.86 29.78 11.51
N THR A 742 -0.70 30.05 12.11
CA THR A 742 -0.44 30.08 13.55
C THR A 742 0.28 31.39 13.92
N GLN A 743 0.21 31.77 15.19
CA GLN A 743 0.85 32.98 15.70
C GLN A 743 2.16 32.62 16.41
N THR A 744 3.23 33.37 16.14
CA THR A 744 4.51 33.26 16.87
C THR A 744 5.04 34.63 17.26
N ASN A 745 5.76 34.69 18.37
CA ASN A 745 6.59 35.86 18.71
C ASN A 745 7.82 35.91 17.78
N LEU A 746 8.24 37.12 17.40
CA LEU A 746 9.39 37.35 16.51
C LEU A 746 10.71 36.84 17.11
N ASP A 747 10.92 36.98 18.42
CA ASP A 747 12.12 36.49 19.10
C ASP A 747 12.20 34.96 19.05
N GLN A 748 11.07 34.28 19.26
CA GLN A 748 10.97 32.82 19.16
C GLN A 748 11.23 32.35 17.73
N LEU A 749 10.65 33.03 16.73
CA LEU A 749 10.88 32.71 15.32
C LEU A 749 12.37 32.81 14.96
N LEU A 750 13.04 33.89 15.38
CA LEU A 750 14.46 34.09 15.12
C LEU A 750 15.34 33.09 15.88
N LEU A 751 14.96 32.68 17.10
CA LEU A 751 15.63 31.63 17.85
C LEU A 751 15.59 30.30 17.08
N GLU A 752 14.41 29.89 16.62
CA GLU A 752 14.23 28.66 15.85
C GLU A 752 14.99 28.68 14.51
N VAL A 753 15.04 29.83 13.84
CA VAL A 753 15.86 30.02 12.62
C VAL A 753 17.34 29.82 12.95
N LYS A 754 17.85 30.44 14.01
CA LYS A 754 19.26 30.29 14.45
C LYS A 754 19.59 28.84 14.81
N GLU A 755 18.70 28.12 15.49
CA GLU A 755 18.88 26.70 15.81
C GLU A 755 18.89 25.83 14.55
N THR A 756 17.99 26.10 13.60
CA THR A 756 17.91 25.36 12.34
C THR A 756 19.20 25.51 11.52
N ILE A 757 19.77 26.72 11.45
CA ILE A 757 21.05 26.98 10.77
C ILE A 757 22.23 26.25 11.44
N LYS A 758 22.23 26.09 12.78
CA LYS A 758 23.24 25.30 13.48
C LYS A 758 23.18 23.80 13.14
N LEU A 759 21.99 23.29 12.83
CA LEU A 759 21.76 21.89 12.52
C LEU A 759 22.03 21.53 11.05
N THR A 760 22.10 22.51 10.15
CA THR A 760 22.33 22.28 8.71
C THR A 760 23.74 21.81 8.32
N GLY A 761 24.66 21.65 9.27
CA GLY A 761 25.95 20.99 9.03
C GLY A 761 26.92 21.76 8.11
N LEU A 762 26.80 23.09 8.07
CA LEU A 762 27.70 23.97 7.32
C LEU A 762 29.14 23.85 7.82
N THR A 763 30.12 23.95 6.91
CA THR A 763 31.56 23.91 7.24
C THR A 763 32.00 25.12 8.06
N LEU A 764 31.37 26.28 7.85
CA LEU A 764 31.47 27.47 8.68
C LEU A 764 30.06 27.99 8.98
N ILE A 765 29.77 28.24 10.26
CA ILE A 765 28.47 28.76 10.68
C ILE A 765 28.52 30.30 10.59
N PRO A 766 27.63 30.95 9.82
CA PRO A 766 27.62 32.41 9.72
C PRO A 766 27.26 33.06 11.07
N GLN A 767 27.93 34.17 11.40
CA GLN A 767 27.53 34.98 12.55
C GLN A 767 26.25 35.75 12.22
N LEU A 768 25.16 35.44 12.91
CA LEU A 768 23.84 36.05 12.69
C LEU A 768 23.59 37.17 13.71
N ILE A 769 23.46 38.41 13.23
CA ILE A 769 23.14 39.60 14.03
C ILE A 769 21.69 39.99 13.76
N THR A 770 20.86 40.05 14.80
CA THR A 770 19.42 40.34 14.68
C THR A 770 19.12 41.74 15.20
N ASN A 771 18.53 42.60 14.37
CA ASN A 771 18.10 43.95 14.72
C ASN A 771 16.58 44.07 14.52
N ILE A 772 15.83 44.24 15.60
CA ILE A 772 14.37 44.35 15.56
C ILE A 772 13.99 45.82 15.79
N SER A 773 13.44 46.46 14.75
CA SER A 773 13.03 47.86 14.72
C SER A 773 11.57 47.98 14.28
N THR A 774 10.67 47.30 14.99
CA THR A 774 9.22 47.24 14.72
C THR A 774 8.42 47.41 16.01
N LYS A 775 7.19 47.93 15.88
CA LYS A 775 6.21 47.98 16.98
C LYS A 775 5.40 46.69 17.16
N GLN A 776 5.57 45.70 16.29
CA GLN A 776 4.84 44.43 16.32
C GLN A 776 5.65 43.36 17.06
N GLU A 777 5.02 42.67 18.01
CA GLU A 777 5.69 41.61 18.80
C GLU A 777 5.53 40.21 18.16
N SER A 778 4.56 40.04 17.26
CA SER A 778 4.22 38.74 16.68
C SER A 778 3.82 38.84 15.22
N ILE A 779 3.92 37.71 14.52
CA ILE A 779 3.44 37.51 13.15
C ILE A 779 2.49 36.31 13.13
N ASN A 780 1.41 36.43 12.36
CA ASN A 780 0.37 35.41 12.20
C ASN A 780 0.34 34.93 10.75
N GLY A 781 0.87 33.73 10.52
CA GLY A 781 1.10 33.12 9.21
C GLY A 781 1.46 31.64 9.34
N ASP A 782 1.89 30.98 8.27
CA ASP A 782 2.44 29.63 8.40
C ASP A 782 3.88 29.72 8.92
N ILE A 783 4.06 29.50 10.22
CA ILE A 783 5.33 29.73 10.90
C ILE A 783 6.42 28.79 10.38
N ALA A 784 6.07 27.56 10.00
CA ALA A 784 7.03 26.63 9.43
C ALA A 784 7.55 27.13 8.08
N LYS A 785 6.67 27.68 7.24
CA LYS A 785 7.04 28.25 5.94
C LYS A 785 7.76 29.59 6.06
N ILE A 786 7.39 30.45 7.00
CA ILE A 786 8.13 31.70 7.25
C ILE A 786 9.54 31.39 7.78
N LYS A 787 9.71 30.35 8.61
CA LYS A 787 11.04 29.88 9.02
C LYS A 787 11.85 29.36 7.84
N GLU A 788 11.24 28.54 6.99
CA GLU A 788 11.88 28.03 5.76
C GLU A 788 12.33 29.18 4.85
N LEU A 789 11.48 30.20 4.66
CA LEU A 789 11.79 31.42 3.90
C LEU A 789 13.07 32.11 4.40
N LEU A 790 13.15 32.35 5.71
CA LEU A 790 14.30 33.01 6.34
C LEU A 790 15.57 32.14 6.28
N VAL A 791 15.46 30.83 6.51
CA VAL A 791 16.59 29.90 6.44
C VAL A 791 17.16 29.84 5.01
N ASN A 792 16.30 29.70 4.00
CA ASN A 792 16.71 29.70 2.60
C ASN A 792 17.39 31.02 2.21
N GLY A 793 16.87 32.16 2.69
CA GLY A 793 17.48 33.47 2.48
C GLY A 793 18.88 33.59 3.09
N ILE A 794 19.05 33.12 4.33
CA ILE A 794 20.35 33.11 5.02
C ILE A 794 21.35 32.18 4.30
N LEU A 795 20.92 30.97 3.92
CA LEU A 795 21.78 30.02 3.20
C LEU A 795 22.21 30.56 1.84
N TYR A 796 21.29 31.21 1.13
CA TYR A 796 21.58 31.82 -0.16
C TYR A 796 22.61 32.95 -0.04
N VAL A 797 22.43 33.89 0.91
CA VAL A 797 23.40 34.98 1.17
C VAL A 797 24.73 34.40 1.66
N HIS A 798 24.70 33.42 2.57
CA HIS A 798 25.91 32.77 3.09
C HIS A 798 26.72 32.09 1.97
N LYS A 799 26.06 31.43 1.02
CA LYS A 799 26.71 30.78 -0.12
C LYS A 799 27.50 31.75 -1.00
N HIS A 800 27.06 33.01 -1.09
CA HIS A 800 27.72 34.06 -1.87
C HIS A 800 28.63 34.95 -1.00
N ASN A 801 28.64 34.76 0.32
CA ASN A 801 29.49 35.45 1.28
C ASN A 801 30.85 34.75 1.44
N LEU A 802 31.73 34.92 0.45
CA LEU A 802 33.07 34.31 0.41
C LEU A 802 33.98 34.72 1.57
N ASN A 803 33.75 35.90 2.16
CA ASN A 803 34.55 36.47 3.26
C ASN A 803 34.00 36.14 4.66
N ASN A 804 32.89 35.41 4.74
CA ASN A 804 32.21 35.05 5.98
C ASN A 804 31.88 36.27 6.88
N GLU A 805 31.46 37.37 6.27
CA GLU A 805 31.00 38.56 6.97
C GLU A 805 29.74 38.27 7.81
N PRO A 806 29.50 38.97 8.93
CA PRO A 806 28.28 38.81 9.71
C PRO A 806 27.03 39.07 8.86
N ILE A 807 26.05 38.17 8.92
CA ILE A 807 24.78 38.35 8.24
C ILE A 807 23.81 39.05 9.20
N HIS A 808 23.33 40.21 8.79
CA HIS A 808 22.37 41.01 9.51
C HIS A 808 20.94 40.63 9.11
N ILE A 809 20.10 40.34 10.10
CA ILE A 809 18.66 40.13 9.95
C ILE A 809 17.97 41.34 10.58
N VAL A 810 17.42 42.22 9.76
CA VAL A 810 16.73 43.45 10.19
C VAL A 810 15.23 43.26 9.99
N ILE A 811 14.43 43.51 11.04
CA ILE A 811 12.97 43.49 10.99
C ILE A 811 12.45 44.92 11.19
N GLU A 812 11.66 45.43 10.25
CA GLU A 812 11.12 46.80 10.27
C GLU A 812 9.61 46.84 9.99
N ASP A 813 8.91 47.85 10.51
CA ASP A 813 7.51 48.12 10.15
C ASP A 813 7.39 48.51 8.68
N ALA A 814 6.46 47.89 7.94
CA ALA A 814 6.19 48.18 6.53
C ALA A 814 4.69 48.24 6.23
N LYS A 815 4.35 48.78 5.06
CA LYS A 815 2.98 48.78 4.54
C LYS A 815 2.94 48.01 3.23
N LEU A 816 2.00 47.08 3.11
CA LEU A 816 1.79 46.30 1.89
C LEU A 816 0.53 46.81 1.18
N GLY A 817 0.64 47.12 -0.10
CA GLY A 817 -0.43 47.69 -0.92
C GLY A 817 -1.04 46.65 -1.85
N HIS A 818 -2.37 46.52 -1.82
CA HIS A 818 -3.12 45.67 -2.72
C HIS A 818 -4.11 46.50 -3.54
N LYS A 819 -3.99 46.51 -4.87
CA LYS A 819 -4.96 47.17 -5.75
C LYS A 819 -6.29 46.43 -5.68
N VAL A 820 -7.38 47.18 -5.52
CA VAL A 820 -8.72 46.59 -5.50
C VAL A 820 -9.32 46.77 -6.89
N ASP A 821 -9.30 45.71 -7.71
CA ASP A 821 -9.59 45.78 -9.16
C ASP A 821 -10.97 46.38 -9.50
N TYR A 822 -11.92 46.37 -8.56
CA TYR A 822 -13.27 46.89 -8.72
C TYR A 822 -13.46 48.32 -8.18
N ILE A 823 -12.45 48.92 -7.56
CA ILE A 823 -12.48 50.31 -7.09
C ILE A 823 -11.34 51.07 -7.78
N LYS A 824 -11.71 51.89 -8.76
CA LYS A 824 -10.76 52.73 -9.50
C LYS A 824 -9.98 53.61 -8.51
N ASP A 825 -8.66 53.59 -8.62
CA ASP A 825 -7.71 54.37 -7.81
C ASP A 825 -7.67 54.08 -6.30
N TYR A 826 -8.15 52.91 -5.85
CA TYR A 826 -8.03 52.49 -4.44
C TYR A 826 -6.99 51.38 -4.24
N THR A 827 -6.06 51.62 -3.32
CA THR A 827 -5.08 50.62 -2.86
C THR A 827 -5.31 50.34 -1.38
N ARG A 828 -5.71 49.12 -1.06
CA ARG A 828 -5.83 48.66 0.34
C ARG A 828 -4.44 48.56 0.94
N GLN A 829 -4.21 49.24 2.06
CA GLN A 829 -2.95 49.18 2.81
C GLN A 829 -3.09 48.19 3.97
N LEU A 830 -2.16 47.25 4.05
CA LEU A 830 -2.05 46.26 5.11
C LEU A 830 -0.82 46.54 5.97
N VAL A 831 -0.92 46.28 7.27
CA VAL A 831 0.23 46.33 8.17
C VAL A 831 1.11 45.11 7.88
N ALA A 832 2.41 45.34 7.66
CA ALA A 832 3.35 44.32 7.26
C ALA A 832 4.69 44.45 8.00
N LEU A 833 5.47 43.38 7.98
CA LEU A 833 6.85 43.33 8.47
C LEU A 833 7.80 43.15 7.30
N LYS A 834 8.82 43.99 7.23
CA LYS A 834 9.94 43.88 6.29
C LYS A 834 11.09 43.15 6.98
N PHE A 835 11.42 41.97 6.46
CA PHE A 835 12.61 41.20 6.80
C PHE A 835 13.69 41.49 5.78
N THR A 836 14.84 41.99 6.24
CA THR A 836 16.03 42.21 5.40
C THR A 836 17.15 41.30 5.88
N ILE A 837 17.66 40.44 5.01
CA ILE A 837 18.81 39.58 5.28
C ILE A 837 19.95 40.10 4.42
N THR A 838 21.01 40.63 5.02
CA THR A 838 22.09 41.29 4.27
C THR A 838 23.46 41.14 4.91
N THR A 839 24.51 41.11 4.09
CA THR A 839 25.90 41.32 4.52
C THR A 839 26.33 42.79 4.40
N GLU A 840 25.53 43.65 3.76
CA GLU A 840 25.83 45.05 3.54
C GLU A 840 25.60 45.88 4.82
N LYS A 841 26.48 46.86 5.07
CA LYS A 841 26.42 47.73 6.27
C LYS A 841 25.24 48.70 6.26
N VAL A 842 24.63 48.96 5.10
CA VAL A 842 23.52 49.89 4.95
C VAL A 842 22.29 49.10 4.48
N PRO A 843 21.20 49.07 5.28
CA PRO A 843 19.99 48.34 4.90
C PRO A 843 19.32 48.97 3.67
N SER A 844 18.61 48.14 2.89
CA SER A 844 17.91 48.57 1.68
C SER A 844 16.89 49.69 1.94
N LYS A 845 16.79 50.65 1.00
CA LYS A 845 15.93 51.83 1.12
C LYS A 845 14.47 51.43 1.33
N LYS A 846 13.85 51.95 2.38
CA LYS A 846 12.43 51.71 2.71
C LYS A 846 11.53 52.38 1.68
N LYS A 847 10.53 51.63 1.16
CA LYS A 847 9.45 52.17 0.30
C LYS A 847 8.27 52.58 1.19
N ASP A 848 7.52 53.60 0.75
CA ASP A 848 6.33 54.06 1.48
C ASP A 848 5.21 53.01 1.50
N ILE A 849 5.02 52.31 0.37
CA ILE A 849 4.10 51.19 0.20
C ILE A 849 4.77 50.14 -0.69
N TYR A 850 4.82 48.90 -0.23
CA TYR A 850 5.26 47.76 -1.02
C TYR A 850 4.03 47.20 -1.75
N MET A 851 3.91 47.53 -3.04
CA MET A 851 2.82 47.01 -3.86
C MET A 851 3.05 45.51 -4.08
N LEU A 852 1.98 44.73 -4.00
CA LEU A 852 2.01 43.34 -4.45
C LEU A 852 2.22 43.33 -5.97
N GLU A 853 3.48 43.37 -6.39
CA GLU A 853 3.84 43.23 -7.79
C GLU A 853 3.67 41.77 -8.20
N GLN A 854 3.20 41.56 -9.44
CA GLN A 854 3.20 40.25 -10.08
C GLN A 854 4.58 39.63 -9.87
N VAL A 855 4.63 38.38 -9.37
CA VAL A 855 5.88 37.64 -9.12
C VAL A 855 6.94 38.09 -10.11
N PRO A 856 8.04 38.74 -9.67
CA PRO A 856 9.00 39.31 -10.60
C PRO A 856 9.37 38.21 -11.59
N LEU A 857 9.20 38.48 -12.88
CA LEU A 857 9.61 37.57 -13.95
C LEU A 857 11.11 37.37 -13.73
N MET A 858 11.45 36.26 -13.05
CA MET A 858 12.80 35.90 -12.64
C MET A 858 13.60 35.67 -13.91
N SER A 859 14.16 36.76 -14.45
CA SER A 859 15.01 36.73 -15.61
C SER A 859 16.34 36.14 -15.16
N GLN A 860 16.57 34.89 -15.55
CA GLN A 860 17.83 34.16 -15.56
C GLN A 860 18.06 33.10 -14.44
N TYR A 861 18.32 31.88 -14.92
CA TYR A 861 19.05 30.76 -14.31
C TYR A 861 18.33 29.63 -13.56
N THR A 862 18.40 28.49 -14.24
CA THR A 862 18.16 27.06 -13.93
C THR A 862 18.97 26.48 -12.75
N LYS A 863 19.48 27.29 -11.80
CA LYS A 863 20.35 26.81 -10.69
C LYS A 863 19.99 27.27 -9.27
N LYS A 864 18.88 28.00 -9.06
CA LYS A 864 18.54 28.63 -7.78
C LYS A 864 17.28 28.07 -7.11
N GLY A 865 17.27 26.75 -6.83
CA GLY A 865 16.09 26.05 -6.28
C GLY A 865 15.54 26.63 -4.96
N GLU A 866 16.40 27.13 -4.07
CA GLU A 866 16.00 27.70 -2.76
C GLU A 866 15.22 29.03 -2.90
N LEU A 867 15.58 29.88 -3.88
CA LEU A 867 14.87 31.15 -4.10
C LEU A 867 13.51 30.95 -4.77
N ILE A 868 13.33 29.88 -5.54
CA ILE A 868 12.04 29.52 -6.14
C ILE A 868 11.03 29.16 -5.05
N GLU A 869 11.44 28.39 -4.03
CA GLU A 869 10.56 28.09 -2.89
C GLU A 869 10.24 29.35 -2.09
N ASN A 870 11.21 30.26 -1.90
CA ASN A 870 10.98 31.54 -1.23
C ASN A 870 9.95 32.41 -1.98
N ALA A 871 10.05 32.49 -3.31
CA ALA A 871 9.05 33.19 -4.13
C ALA A 871 7.65 32.60 -3.94
N ARG A 872 7.53 31.27 -3.86
CA ARG A 872 6.24 30.58 -3.60
C ARG A 872 5.68 30.90 -2.23
N ILE A 873 6.53 30.90 -1.19
CA ILE A 873 6.13 31.21 0.19
C ILE A 873 5.64 32.66 0.29
N ILE A 874 6.39 33.60 -0.28
CA ILE A 874 6.02 35.03 -0.32
C ILE A 874 4.66 35.21 -1.01
N HIS A 875 4.48 34.60 -2.18
CA HIS A 875 3.23 34.67 -2.92
C HIS A 875 2.04 34.07 -2.13
N ALA A 876 2.22 32.89 -1.53
CA ALA A 876 1.16 32.24 -0.73
C ALA A 876 0.73 33.05 0.50
N HIS A 877 1.64 33.88 1.04
CA HIS A 877 1.40 34.78 2.16
C HIS A 877 0.95 36.18 1.72
N TYR A 878 0.67 36.42 0.43
CA TYR A 878 0.36 37.75 -0.12
C TYR A 878 1.44 38.79 0.22
N GLY A 879 2.70 38.36 0.19
CA GLY A 879 3.87 39.17 0.47
C GLY A 879 4.48 39.82 -0.77
N TYR A 880 5.48 40.66 -0.54
CA TYR A 880 6.37 41.22 -1.56
C TYR A 880 7.81 40.72 -1.31
N GLY A 881 8.58 40.52 -2.37
CA GLY A 881 9.96 40.04 -2.27
C GLY A 881 10.88 40.67 -3.30
N GLU A 882 12.03 41.18 -2.85
CA GLU A 882 13.17 41.48 -3.72
C GLU A 882 14.15 40.33 -3.60
N LEU A 883 14.00 39.39 -4.53
CA LEU A 883 14.84 38.21 -4.67
C LEU A 883 16.01 38.51 -5.61
N ASP A 884 17.04 37.68 -5.57
CA ASP A 884 18.15 37.64 -6.55
C ASP A 884 19.35 38.60 -6.34
N ASN A 885 19.40 39.41 -5.29
CA ASN A 885 20.66 40.08 -4.90
C ASN A 885 21.53 39.14 -4.04
N GLU A 886 22.74 38.83 -4.51
CA GLU A 886 23.69 37.91 -3.85
C GLU A 886 24.04 38.28 -2.41
N HIS A 887 23.94 39.56 -2.06
CA HIS A 887 24.33 40.10 -0.75
C HIS A 887 23.14 40.52 0.11
N THR A 888 21.96 40.74 -0.48
CA THR A 888 20.78 41.27 0.22
C THR A 888 19.50 40.58 -0.27
N GLN A 889 18.66 40.11 0.66
CA GLN A 889 17.33 39.57 0.40
C GLN A 889 16.30 40.35 1.21
N VAL A 890 15.21 40.77 0.58
CA VAL A 890 14.13 41.53 1.25
C VAL A 890 12.80 40.80 1.09
N TYR A 891 12.13 40.53 2.21
CA TYR A 891 10.80 39.94 2.25
C TYR A 891 9.87 40.86 3.02
N VAL A 892 8.70 41.16 2.49
CA VAL A 892 7.66 41.96 3.17
C VAL A 892 6.41 41.10 3.27
N LEU A 893 6.03 40.73 4.50
CA LEU A 893 4.90 39.85 4.77
C LEU A 893 3.84 40.57 5.62
N PRO A 894 2.54 40.34 5.39
CA PRO A 894 1.50 40.90 6.27
C PRO A 894 1.66 40.39 7.70
N VAL A 895 1.40 41.25 8.70
CA VAL A 895 1.42 40.85 10.13
C VAL A 895 0.40 39.75 10.40
N ASN A 896 -0.75 39.80 9.72
CA ASN A 896 -1.80 38.81 9.83
C ASN A 896 -2.29 38.39 8.44
N VAL A 897 -1.85 37.21 7.99
CA VAL A 897 -2.22 36.70 6.66
C VAL A 897 -3.74 36.49 6.51
N ARG A 898 -4.49 36.33 7.62
CA ARG A 898 -5.96 36.15 7.59
C ARG A 898 -6.72 37.41 7.20
N GLU A 899 -6.09 38.59 7.27
CA GLU A 899 -6.70 39.83 6.78
C GLU A 899 -6.81 39.89 5.25
N VAL A 900 -6.04 39.02 4.59
CA VAL A 900 -5.94 38.88 3.13
C VAL A 900 -6.50 37.54 2.66
N ARG A 901 -6.32 36.46 3.44
CA ARG A 901 -6.75 35.09 3.11
C ARG A 901 -7.90 34.65 4.02
N GLY A 902 -9.10 34.45 3.43
CA GLY A 902 -10.29 34.00 4.17
C GLY A 902 -10.21 32.53 4.64
N LYS A 903 -10.86 32.19 5.77
CA LYS A 903 -10.89 30.84 6.38
C LYS A 903 -11.36 29.71 5.44
N VAL A 904 -12.14 30.02 4.41
CA VAL A 904 -12.72 29.03 3.48
C VAL A 904 -11.67 28.51 2.49
N MET A 905 -10.67 29.33 2.14
CA MET A 905 -9.54 28.98 1.24
C MET A 905 -8.57 27.94 1.82
N GLU A 906 -8.77 27.49 3.06
CA GLU A 906 -8.02 26.39 3.70
C GLU A 906 -8.65 25.01 3.44
N LEU A 907 -9.91 24.96 2.97
CA LEU A 907 -10.76 23.76 2.94
C LEU A 907 -11.04 23.15 1.56
N LEU A 908 -10.44 23.63 0.47
CA LEU A 908 -10.72 23.11 -0.88
C LEU A 908 -10.35 21.62 -0.99
N ARG A 909 -11.32 20.80 -1.41
CA ARG A 909 -11.21 19.33 -1.55
C ARG A 909 -10.96 18.96 -3.00
N GLU A 910 -10.18 17.89 -3.22
CA GLU A 910 -10.10 17.26 -4.54
C GLU A 910 -11.48 16.66 -4.91
N PRO A 911 -11.89 16.73 -6.20
CA PRO A 911 -13.15 16.14 -6.64
C PRO A 911 -13.11 14.61 -6.44
N ALA A 912 -14.00 14.11 -5.60
CA ALA A 912 -14.20 12.68 -5.37
C ALA A 912 -15.21 12.09 -6.38
N VAL A 913 -15.20 10.77 -6.55
CA VAL A 913 -16.28 10.09 -7.28
C VAL A 913 -17.50 10.04 -6.37
N ALA A 914 -18.63 10.59 -6.82
CA ALA A 914 -19.89 10.56 -6.07
C ALA A 914 -20.29 9.11 -5.74
N ASP A 915 -20.59 8.86 -4.47
CA ASP A 915 -21.03 7.56 -3.98
C ASP A 915 -22.37 7.18 -4.67
N PRO A 916 -22.53 5.95 -5.19
CA PRO A 916 -23.81 5.47 -5.68
C PRO A 916 -24.97 5.66 -4.70
N GLU A 917 -24.75 5.65 -3.39
CA GLU A 917 -25.80 5.95 -2.40
C GLU A 917 -26.24 7.42 -2.39
N GLU A 918 -25.33 8.36 -2.68
CA GLU A 918 -25.65 9.79 -2.77
C GLU A 918 -26.43 10.11 -4.05
N ILE A 919 -26.04 9.52 -5.18
CA ILE A 919 -26.75 9.68 -6.46
C ILE A 919 -28.16 9.10 -6.38
N ASN A 920 -28.33 7.97 -5.70
CA ASN A 920 -29.62 7.30 -5.56
C ASN A 920 -30.44 7.81 -4.36
N TYR A 921 -30.06 8.94 -3.74
CA TYR A 921 -30.81 9.51 -2.63
C TYR A 921 -32.22 9.93 -3.11
N PRO A 922 -33.32 9.52 -2.45
CA PRO A 922 -34.68 9.72 -2.98
C PRO A 922 -35.01 11.18 -3.34
N LEU A 923 -34.59 12.13 -2.50
CA LEU A 923 -34.80 13.56 -2.76
C LEU A 923 -33.96 14.06 -3.94
N ALA A 924 -32.74 13.55 -4.13
CA ALA A 924 -31.89 13.95 -5.26
C ALA A 924 -32.50 13.54 -6.59
N ILE A 925 -33.00 12.29 -6.68
CA ILE A 925 -33.71 11.78 -7.86
C ILE A 925 -34.95 12.62 -8.16
N GLN A 926 -35.73 12.94 -7.12
CA GLN A 926 -36.94 13.75 -7.27
C GLN A 926 -36.63 15.16 -7.79
N LEU A 927 -35.68 15.87 -7.17
CA LEU A 927 -35.33 17.23 -7.54
C LEU A 927 -34.73 17.32 -8.94
N GLU A 928 -33.89 16.35 -9.32
CA GLU A 928 -33.33 16.27 -10.68
C GLU A 928 -34.43 16.06 -11.72
N LYS A 929 -35.39 15.17 -11.43
CA LYS A 929 -36.55 14.97 -12.30
C LYS A 929 -37.39 16.24 -12.43
N ASP A 930 -37.69 16.90 -11.31
CA ASP A 930 -38.48 18.14 -11.29
C ASP A 930 -37.79 19.25 -12.10
N LEU A 931 -36.47 19.38 -11.97
CA LEU A 931 -35.67 20.37 -12.72
C LEU A 931 -35.71 20.08 -14.22
N LEU A 932 -35.51 18.82 -14.63
CA LEU A 932 -35.55 18.42 -16.04
C LEU A 932 -36.95 18.57 -16.65
N ASP A 933 -38.00 18.24 -15.91
CA ASP A 933 -39.39 18.40 -16.35
C ASP A 933 -39.76 19.89 -16.54
N GLN A 934 -39.33 20.77 -15.62
CA GLN A 934 -39.52 22.22 -15.77
C GLN A 934 -38.68 22.80 -16.92
N ALA A 935 -37.40 22.43 -17.01
CA ALA A 935 -36.52 22.86 -18.10
C ALA A 935 -37.08 22.45 -19.47
N LYS A 936 -37.65 21.24 -19.58
CA LYS A 936 -38.31 20.77 -20.80
C LYS A 936 -39.56 21.57 -21.15
N LYS A 937 -40.40 21.93 -20.17
CA LYS A 937 -41.56 22.80 -20.39
C LYS A 937 -41.15 24.20 -20.89
N LEU A 938 -40.03 24.71 -20.39
CA LEU A 938 -39.47 26.01 -20.76
C LEU A 938 -38.59 25.98 -22.01
N LYS A 939 -38.45 24.82 -22.66
CA LYS A 939 -37.63 24.60 -23.87
C LYS A 939 -36.14 24.99 -23.70
N LEU A 940 -35.58 24.80 -22.50
CA LEU A 940 -34.15 24.96 -22.25
C LEU A 940 -33.36 23.77 -22.80
N ASP A 941 -32.07 23.97 -23.12
CA ASP A 941 -31.18 22.92 -23.60
C ASP A 941 -30.84 21.93 -22.46
N LEU A 942 -31.51 20.78 -22.51
CA LEU A 942 -31.32 19.71 -21.54
C LEU A 942 -29.90 19.15 -21.56
N THR A 943 -29.14 19.27 -22.66
CA THR A 943 -27.77 18.75 -22.71
C THR A 943 -26.84 19.57 -21.82
N VAL A 944 -26.98 20.90 -21.83
CA VAL A 944 -26.19 21.82 -21.00
C VAL A 944 -26.61 21.71 -19.54
N ILE A 945 -27.90 21.55 -19.26
CA ILE A 945 -28.42 21.36 -17.89
C ILE A 945 -27.92 20.04 -17.28
N ASN A 946 -27.96 18.93 -18.03
CA ASN A 946 -27.40 17.66 -17.58
C ASN A 946 -25.89 17.76 -17.34
N LYS A 947 -25.15 18.49 -18.18
CA LYS A 947 -23.73 18.76 -17.96
C LYS A 947 -23.49 19.54 -16.66
N GLY A 948 -24.36 20.50 -16.33
CA GLY A 948 -24.35 21.22 -15.05
C GLY A 948 -24.59 20.29 -13.86
N LEU A 949 -25.63 19.43 -13.94
CA LEU A 949 -25.95 18.42 -12.93
C LEU A 949 -24.79 17.45 -12.67
N ASP A 950 -24.16 16.95 -13.73
CA ASP A 950 -22.99 16.06 -13.63
C ASP A 950 -21.79 16.77 -12.98
N THR A 951 -21.63 18.06 -13.25
CA THR A 951 -20.53 18.87 -12.71
C THR A 951 -20.71 19.04 -11.20
N ILE A 952 -21.90 19.43 -10.72
CA ILE A 952 -22.14 19.62 -9.28
C ILE A 952 -22.06 18.30 -8.50
N LYS A 953 -22.54 17.18 -9.09
CA LYS A 953 -22.43 15.85 -8.49
C LYS A 953 -20.98 15.42 -8.33
N ARG A 954 -20.12 15.72 -9.30
CA ARG A 954 -18.68 15.42 -9.25
C ARG A 954 -17.95 16.28 -8.22
N TYR A 955 -18.21 17.58 -8.20
CA TYR A 955 -17.42 18.51 -7.39
C TYR A 955 -17.90 18.59 -5.92
N HIS A 956 -19.16 18.27 -5.63
CA HIS A 956 -19.69 18.17 -4.26
C HIS A 956 -19.81 16.72 -3.74
N ALA A 957 -19.21 15.75 -4.44
CA ALA A 957 -19.20 14.34 -4.05
C ALA A 957 -18.67 14.13 -2.62
N GLY A 958 -19.35 13.31 -1.81
CA GLY A 958 -18.94 13.00 -0.44
C GLY A 958 -19.19 14.12 0.57
N VAL A 959 -19.94 15.17 0.19
CA VAL A 959 -20.38 16.24 1.09
C VAL A 959 -21.88 16.07 1.35
N LYS A 960 -22.26 16.04 2.62
CA LYS A 960 -23.66 15.99 3.06
C LYS A 960 -24.03 17.28 3.78
N ARG A 961 -25.26 17.77 3.60
CA ARG A 961 -25.81 18.85 4.42
C ARG A 961 -26.02 18.35 5.85
N LYS A 962 -26.20 19.29 6.78
CA LYS A 962 -26.48 18.95 8.20
C LYS A 962 -27.75 18.12 8.40
N SER A 963 -28.68 18.19 7.45
CA SER A 963 -29.90 17.38 7.36
C SER A 963 -29.65 15.92 6.92
N GLY A 964 -28.44 15.58 6.45
CA GLY A 964 -28.06 14.23 6.03
C GLY A 964 -28.16 13.96 4.52
N GLU A 965 -28.79 14.85 3.75
CA GLU A 965 -28.90 14.76 2.29
C GLU A 965 -27.59 15.17 1.59
N PRO A 966 -27.30 14.67 0.36
CA PRO A 966 -26.13 15.07 -0.41
C PRO A 966 -26.12 16.59 -0.68
N PHE A 967 -24.97 17.24 -0.61
CA PHE A 967 -24.88 18.70 -0.73
C PHE A 967 -25.35 19.23 -2.09
N PHE A 968 -25.11 18.49 -3.17
CA PHE A 968 -25.52 18.89 -4.52
C PHE A 968 -27.05 19.00 -4.68
N THR A 969 -27.88 18.55 -3.73
CA THR A 969 -29.32 18.81 -3.74
C THR A 969 -29.65 20.30 -3.54
N HIS A 970 -28.80 21.05 -2.84
CA HIS A 970 -29.00 22.48 -2.61
C HIS A 970 -28.92 23.30 -3.91
N PRO A 971 -27.85 23.22 -4.72
CA PRO A 971 -27.80 23.92 -6.01
C PRO A 971 -28.96 23.55 -6.95
N ILE A 972 -29.46 22.31 -6.90
CA ILE A 972 -30.65 21.90 -7.68
C ILE A 972 -31.91 22.62 -7.20
N GLN A 973 -32.13 22.74 -5.88
CA GLN A 973 -33.26 23.51 -5.34
C GLN A 973 -33.16 25.00 -5.66
N VAL A 974 -31.96 25.57 -5.63
CA VAL A 974 -31.72 26.97 -6.01
C VAL A 974 -32.09 27.19 -7.48
N ALA A 975 -31.68 26.29 -8.37
CA ALA A 975 -32.07 26.35 -9.78
C ALA A 975 -33.60 26.22 -9.98
N LEU A 976 -34.27 25.34 -9.22
CA LEU A 976 -35.73 25.21 -9.25
C LEU A 976 -36.47 26.46 -8.78
N ILE A 977 -35.99 27.10 -7.70
CA ILE A 977 -36.56 28.36 -7.21
C ILE A 977 -36.38 29.45 -8.26
N LEU A 978 -35.18 29.55 -8.84
CA LEU A 978 -34.87 30.53 -9.87
C LEU A 978 -35.80 30.40 -11.08
N LEU A 979 -36.10 29.17 -11.54
CA LEU A 979 -37.02 28.91 -12.64
C LEU A 979 -38.45 29.42 -12.39
N GLY A 980 -38.82 29.69 -11.13
CA GLY A 980 -40.10 30.32 -10.79
C GLY A 980 -40.22 31.77 -11.25
N TYR A 981 -39.11 32.47 -11.51
CA TYR A 981 -39.13 33.89 -11.88
C TYR A 981 -38.03 34.32 -12.88
N CYS A 982 -37.15 33.42 -13.31
CA CYS A 982 -36.14 33.66 -14.35
C CYS A 982 -36.01 32.43 -15.26
N GLN A 983 -36.22 32.62 -16.56
CA GLN A 983 -36.20 31.55 -17.57
C GLN A 983 -34.92 31.57 -18.44
N ASP A 984 -33.88 32.26 -17.99
CA ASP A 984 -32.60 32.38 -18.71
C ASP A 984 -31.73 31.15 -18.45
N GLN A 985 -31.28 30.48 -19.52
CA GLN A 985 -30.49 29.25 -19.40
C GLN A 985 -29.16 29.47 -18.68
N ASP A 986 -28.45 30.54 -18.99
CA ASP A 986 -27.14 30.83 -18.39
C ASP A 986 -27.26 31.11 -16.89
N ALA A 987 -28.35 31.79 -16.48
CA ALA A 987 -28.67 31.99 -15.07
C ALA A 987 -28.98 30.66 -14.33
N VAL A 988 -29.68 29.72 -14.98
CA VAL A 988 -29.99 28.40 -14.41
C VAL A 988 -28.71 27.55 -14.25
N ILE A 989 -27.82 27.57 -15.24
CA ILE A 989 -26.51 26.90 -15.12
C ILE A 989 -25.66 27.57 -14.04
N ALA A 990 -25.66 28.90 -13.97
CA ALA A 990 -24.96 29.63 -12.92
C ALA A 990 -25.52 29.31 -11.52
N ALA A 991 -26.83 29.12 -11.37
CA ALA A 991 -27.45 28.66 -10.12
C ALA A 991 -27.01 27.25 -9.71
N LEU A 992 -26.84 26.33 -10.66
CA LEU A 992 -26.25 25.02 -10.36
C LEU A 992 -24.79 25.17 -9.90
N LEU A 993 -24.02 26.07 -10.51
CA LEU A 993 -22.58 26.19 -10.28
C LEU A 993 -22.18 27.19 -9.18
N HIS A 994 -23.10 27.93 -8.57
CA HIS A 994 -22.77 29.12 -7.78
C HIS A 994 -21.82 28.86 -6.60
N ASP A 995 -21.97 27.75 -5.89
CA ASP A 995 -21.10 27.36 -4.76
C ASP A 995 -19.89 26.53 -5.17
N THR A 996 -19.76 26.16 -6.45
CA THR A 996 -18.68 25.27 -6.89
C THR A 996 -17.31 25.94 -6.85
N VAL A 997 -17.23 27.25 -7.13
CA VAL A 997 -15.97 28.00 -7.12
C VAL A 997 -15.49 28.28 -5.69
N GLU A 998 -16.41 28.38 -4.74
CA GLU A 998 -16.10 28.71 -3.34
C GLU A 998 -15.81 27.46 -2.50
N ASP A 999 -16.61 26.40 -2.69
CA ASP A 999 -16.57 25.20 -1.84
C ASP A 999 -15.77 24.04 -2.45
N THR A 1000 -15.33 24.15 -3.71
CA THR A 1000 -14.68 23.06 -4.44
C THR A 1000 -13.50 23.54 -5.29
N GLY A 1001 -12.68 22.63 -5.82
CA GLY A 1001 -11.54 22.97 -6.68
C GLY A 1001 -11.90 23.41 -8.11
N LEU A 1002 -13.15 23.76 -8.42
CA LEU A 1002 -13.57 24.19 -9.77
C LEU A 1002 -13.29 25.69 -9.97
N SER A 1003 -12.50 26.04 -10.98
CA SER A 1003 -12.15 27.45 -11.27
C SER A 1003 -13.10 28.13 -12.28
N LEU A 1004 -13.19 29.46 -12.23
CA LEU A 1004 -13.97 30.25 -13.19
C LEU A 1004 -13.56 30.02 -14.65
N VAL A 1005 -12.25 29.81 -14.91
CA VAL A 1005 -11.74 29.50 -16.27
C VAL A 1005 -12.24 28.15 -16.76
N GLN A 1006 -12.39 27.17 -15.87
CA GLN A 1006 -12.97 25.88 -16.24
C GLN A 1006 -14.47 25.99 -16.49
N ILE A 1007 -15.18 26.80 -15.71
CA ILE A 1007 -16.60 27.10 -15.96
C ILE A 1007 -16.75 27.78 -17.32
N GLU A 1008 -15.90 28.76 -17.65
CA GLU A 1008 -15.87 29.43 -18.94
C GLU A 1008 -15.61 28.45 -20.09
N ALA A 1009 -14.62 27.58 -19.96
CA ALA A 1009 -14.34 26.55 -20.96
C ALA A 1009 -15.45 25.51 -21.11
N MET A 1010 -16.20 25.23 -20.04
CA MET A 1010 -17.25 24.20 -20.03
C MET A 1010 -18.63 24.72 -20.44
N PHE A 1011 -18.95 25.96 -20.09
CA PHE A 1011 -20.30 26.53 -20.18
C PHE A 1011 -20.35 27.91 -20.86
N GLY A 1012 -19.20 28.47 -21.22
CA GLY A 1012 -19.08 29.76 -21.91
C GLY A 1012 -18.85 30.94 -20.96
N GLU A 1013 -18.43 32.06 -21.56
CA GLU A 1013 -18.09 33.30 -20.87
C GLU A 1013 -19.26 33.88 -20.06
N GLN A 1014 -20.49 33.82 -20.60
CA GLN A 1014 -21.69 34.33 -19.93
C GLN A 1014 -21.96 33.64 -18.59
N VAL A 1015 -21.90 32.31 -18.55
CA VAL A 1015 -22.10 31.54 -17.30
C VAL A 1015 -20.99 31.86 -16.29
N ALA A 1016 -19.73 31.89 -16.74
CA ALA A 1016 -18.60 32.21 -15.87
C ALA A 1016 -18.70 33.64 -15.30
N PHE A 1017 -19.17 34.60 -16.11
CA PHE A 1017 -19.43 35.96 -15.69
C PHE A 1017 -20.50 36.03 -14.59
N ILE A 1018 -21.63 35.33 -14.75
CA ILE A 1018 -22.70 35.30 -13.75
C ILE A 1018 -22.19 34.66 -12.46
N VAL A 1019 -21.51 33.51 -12.53
CA VAL A 1019 -20.95 32.83 -11.33
C VAL A 1019 -19.95 33.74 -10.61
N LYS A 1020 -19.04 34.40 -11.34
CA LYS A 1020 -18.08 35.37 -10.78
C LYS A 1020 -18.77 36.53 -10.06
N LYS A 1021 -19.88 37.05 -10.62
CA LYS A 1021 -20.62 38.16 -9.99
C LYS A 1021 -21.36 37.67 -8.74
N VAL A 1022 -21.89 36.45 -8.75
CA VAL A 1022 -22.56 35.82 -7.60
C VAL A 1022 -21.59 35.60 -6.43
N THR A 1023 -20.38 35.12 -6.69
CA THR A 1023 -19.37 34.88 -5.64
C THR A 1023 -18.79 36.18 -5.05
N ASN A 1024 -18.44 37.14 -5.90
CA ASN A 1024 -17.95 38.45 -5.45
C ASN A 1024 -18.96 39.22 -4.58
N LEU A 1025 -20.26 38.94 -4.72
CA LEU A 1025 -21.30 39.56 -3.91
C LEU A 1025 -21.25 39.08 -2.46
N GLU A 1026 -20.91 37.81 -2.25
CA GLU A 1026 -20.82 37.19 -0.93
C GLU A 1026 -19.61 37.68 -0.14
N ASP A 1027 -18.48 37.84 -0.82
CA ASP A 1027 -17.25 38.40 -0.24
C ASP A 1027 -17.38 39.87 0.18
N ASN A 1028 -18.17 40.64 -0.58
CA ASN A 1028 -18.45 42.04 -0.24
C ASN A 1028 -19.47 42.16 0.90
N LEU A 1029 -20.48 41.29 0.97
CA LEU A 1029 -21.46 41.24 2.06
C LEU A 1029 -20.83 40.86 3.41
N ARG A 1030 -19.88 39.93 3.42
CA ARG A 1030 -19.18 39.47 4.65
C ARG A 1030 -18.21 40.51 5.25
N ARG A 1031 -17.84 41.56 4.50
CA ARG A 1031 -16.88 42.61 4.92
C ARG A 1031 -17.53 43.87 5.48
N VAL A 1032 -18.86 43.93 5.52
CA VAL A 1032 -19.61 45.15 5.86
C VAL A 1032 -20.10 45.13 7.31
N SER A 1033 -19.81 46.20 8.05
CA SER A 1033 -20.42 46.46 9.36
C SER A 1033 -21.82 47.05 9.19
N SER A 1034 -22.72 46.74 10.13
CA SER A 1034 -24.17 46.92 10.05
C SER A 1034 -24.70 48.38 10.01
N GLN A 1035 -23.90 49.39 9.65
CA GLN A 1035 -24.27 50.81 9.83
C GLN A 1035 -24.22 51.70 8.58
N ASP A 1036 -23.77 51.23 7.41
CA ASP A 1036 -23.58 52.14 6.26
C ASP A 1036 -24.74 52.09 5.25
N HIS A 1037 -25.55 53.16 5.24
CA HIS A 1037 -26.56 53.49 4.22
C HIS A 1037 -25.98 53.55 2.79
N GLU A 1038 -24.66 53.69 2.65
CA GLU A 1038 -23.92 53.72 1.38
C GLU A 1038 -23.99 52.37 0.62
N ASN A 1039 -24.20 51.26 1.33
CA ASN A 1039 -24.33 49.93 0.72
C ASN A 1039 -25.63 49.78 -0.07
N VAL A 1040 -26.71 50.42 0.36
CA VAL A 1040 -28.03 50.39 -0.33
C VAL A 1040 -27.93 50.95 -1.75
N TYR A 1041 -27.11 51.99 -1.95
CA TYR A 1041 -26.86 52.59 -3.26
C TYR A 1041 -25.99 51.74 -4.19
N ARG A 1042 -25.02 50.97 -3.66
CA ARG A 1042 -24.20 50.03 -4.46
C ARG A 1042 -25.02 48.86 -5.03
N ILE A 1043 -26.13 48.50 -4.38
CA ILE A 1043 -26.98 47.35 -4.70
C ILE A 1043 -28.03 47.68 -5.77
N MET A 1044 -28.40 48.96 -5.97
CA MET A 1044 -29.42 49.31 -6.97
C MET A 1044 -28.90 49.34 -8.42
N ASN A 1045 -27.58 49.24 -8.62
CA ASN A 1045 -26.92 49.40 -9.92
C ASN A 1045 -26.32 48.07 -10.43
N TYR A 1046 -27.15 47.01 -10.50
CA TYR A 1046 -26.72 45.74 -11.10
C TYR A 1046 -26.57 45.89 -12.63
N GLU A 1047 -25.35 45.69 -13.12
CA GLU A 1047 -25.06 45.58 -14.55
C GLU A 1047 -25.75 44.35 -15.19
N ASP A 1048 -25.96 43.27 -14.41
CA ASP A 1048 -26.67 42.06 -14.85
C ASP A 1048 -27.63 41.55 -13.76
N LYS A 1049 -28.93 41.58 -14.05
CA LYS A 1049 -30.01 41.16 -13.13
C LYS A 1049 -29.97 39.66 -12.83
N ARG A 1050 -29.36 38.83 -13.69
CA ARG A 1050 -29.31 37.37 -13.53
C ARG A 1050 -28.54 36.94 -12.29
N ALA A 1051 -27.42 37.59 -11.97
CA ALA A 1051 -26.65 37.31 -10.76
C ALA A 1051 -27.45 37.61 -9.47
N ALA A 1052 -28.23 38.70 -9.48
CA ALA A 1052 -29.11 39.05 -8.36
C ALA A 1052 -30.25 38.03 -8.19
N PHE A 1053 -30.82 37.54 -9.30
CA PHE A 1053 -31.84 36.49 -9.27
C PHE A 1053 -31.32 35.19 -8.67
N VAL A 1054 -30.10 34.76 -9.02
CA VAL A 1054 -29.45 33.57 -8.44
C VAL A 1054 -29.28 33.73 -6.93
N LYS A 1055 -28.77 34.88 -6.45
CA LYS A 1055 -28.60 35.11 -5.01
C LYS A 1055 -29.90 35.22 -4.23
N LEU A 1056 -30.97 35.75 -4.84
CA LEU A 1056 -32.29 35.71 -4.21
C LEU A 1056 -32.82 34.27 -4.07
N ALA A 1057 -32.59 33.41 -5.07
CA ALA A 1057 -33.01 32.01 -5.01
C ALA A 1057 -32.24 31.25 -3.91
N ASP A 1058 -30.92 31.43 -3.87
CA ASP A 1058 -30.03 30.89 -2.84
C ASP A 1058 -30.50 31.33 -1.44
N ARG A 1059 -30.68 32.64 -1.25
CA ARG A 1059 -31.12 33.17 0.04
C ARG A 1059 -32.50 32.65 0.46
N LEU A 1060 -33.46 32.56 -0.46
CA LEU A 1060 -34.79 32.02 -0.15
C LEU A 1060 -34.72 30.56 0.28
N HIS A 1061 -33.93 29.73 -0.41
CA HIS A 1061 -33.70 28.35 0.00
C HIS A 1061 -33.07 28.27 1.41
N ASN A 1062 -32.09 29.14 1.69
CA ASN A 1062 -31.45 29.20 3.01
C ASN A 1062 -32.44 29.62 4.11
N MET A 1063 -33.36 30.54 3.83
CA MET A 1063 -34.44 30.90 4.75
C MET A 1063 -35.45 29.77 4.96
N ARG A 1064 -35.85 29.05 3.90
CA ARG A 1064 -36.73 27.87 3.99
C ARG A 1064 -36.11 26.72 4.81
N THR A 1065 -34.79 26.63 4.84
CA THR A 1065 -34.04 25.56 5.54
C THR A 1065 -33.31 26.04 6.80
N ILE A 1066 -33.61 27.25 7.28
CA ILE A 1066 -32.87 27.93 8.36
C ILE A 1066 -32.87 27.17 9.70
N SER A 1067 -33.88 26.33 9.94
CA SER A 1067 -34.00 25.47 11.12
C SER A 1067 -32.87 24.43 11.24
N GLY A 1068 -32.19 24.12 10.13
CA GLY A 1068 -31.01 23.24 10.12
C GLY A 1068 -29.76 23.85 10.80
N HIS A 1069 -29.78 25.13 11.16
CA HIS A 1069 -28.73 25.76 11.96
C HIS A 1069 -28.99 25.59 13.46
N SER A 1070 -28.04 25.01 14.19
CA SER A 1070 -28.18 24.75 15.64
C SER A 1070 -28.19 25.99 16.55
N SER A 1071 -27.80 27.16 16.04
CA SER A 1071 -27.70 28.40 16.83
C SER A 1071 -28.79 29.39 16.44
N LEU A 1072 -29.68 29.70 17.38
CA LEU A 1072 -30.71 30.74 17.19
C LEU A 1072 -30.10 32.10 16.89
N ALA A 1073 -28.95 32.44 17.46
CA ALA A 1073 -28.23 33.68 17.16
C ALA A 1073 -27.82 33.75 15.68
N LYS A 1074 -27.35 32.63 15.10
CA LYS A 1074 -27.03 32.55 13.67
C LYS A 1074 -28.29 32.66 12.81
N GLN A 1075 -29.39 32.02 13.20
CA GLN A 1075 -30.67 32.13 12.50
C GLN A 1075 -31.17 33.59 12.50
N LYS A 1076 -31.17 34.27 13.65
CA LYS A 1076 -31.56 35.68 13.77
C LYS A 1076 -30.65 36.62 12.98
N HIS A 1077 -29.36 36.35 12.94
CA HIS A 1077 -28.42 37.14 12.12
C HIS A 1077 -28.76 37.03 10.62
N ILE A 1078 -28.98 35.81 10.13
CA ILE A 1078 -29.37 35.56 8.72
C ILE A 1078 -30.73 36.19 8.41
N ALA A 1079 -31.70 36.11 9.33
CA ALA A 1079 -33.02 36.73 9.16
C ALA A 1079 -32.93 38.27 9.12
N ASN A 1080 -32.13 38.89 9.99
CA ASN A 1080 -31.88 40.33 9.96
C ASN A 1080 -31.17 40.77 8.67
N GLU A 1081 -30.15 40.03 8.23
CA GLU A 1081 -29.48 40.27 6.93
C GLU A 1081 -30.49 40.17 5.78
N THR A 1082 -31.39 39.19 5.84
CA THR A 1082 -32.42 38.97 4.83
C THR A 1082 -33.41 40.13 4.74
N LEU A 1083 -33.94 40.62 5.88
CA LEU A 1083 -34.82 41.78 5.91
C LEU A 1083 -34.13 43.07 5.46
N ASN A 1084 -32.88 43.27 5.87
CA ASN A 1084 -32.19 44.53 5.62
C ASN A 1084 -31.62 44.62 4.21
N PHE A 1085 -31.28 43.49 3.58
CA PHE A 1085 -30.62 43.46 2.27
C PHE A 1085 -31.44 42.77 1.19
N PHE A 1086 -31.86 41.52 1.40
CA PHE A 1086 -32.44 40.69 0.34
C PHE A 1086 -33.90 41.04 0.04
N VAL A 1087 -34.67 41.46 1.04
CA VAL A 1087 -36.06 41.92 0.86
C VAL A 1087 -36.12 43.22 0.02
N PRO A 1088 -35.35 44.29 0.32
CA PRO A 1088 -35.27 45.46 -0.54
C PRO A 1088 -34.79 45.15 -1.96
N LEU A 1089 -33.82 44.24 -2.11
CA LEU A 1089 -33.35 43.79 -3.42
C LEU A 1089 -34.46 43.12 -4.24
N ALA A 1090 -35.24 42.22 -3.63
CA ALA A 1090 -36.38 41.59 -4.27
C ALA A 1090 -37.48 42.60 -4.67
N LYS A 1091 -37.75 43.61 -3.82
CA LYS A 1091 -38.68 44.71 -4.14
C LYS A 1091 -38.21 45.51 -5.35
N ASN A 1092 -36.93 45.87 -5.41
CA ASN A 1092 -36.36 46.61 -6.54
C ASN A 1092 -36.43 45.82 -7.86
N LEU A 1093 -36.28 44.49 -7.79
CA LEU A 1093 -36.41 43.59 -8.92
C LEU A 1093 -37.86 43.22 -9.27
N LYS A 1094 -38.85 43.78 -8.55
CA LYS A 1094 -40.31 43.55 -8.73
C LYS A 1094 -40.72 42.08 -8.57
N LEU A 1095 -40.11 41.36 -7.62
CA LEU A 1095 -40.42 39.97 -7.31
C LEU A 1095 -41.31 39.88 -6.05
N GLU A 1096 -42.57 40.30 -6.15
CA GLU A 1096 -43.50 40.44 -5.01
C GLU A 1096 -43.66 39.14 -4.20
N SER A 1097 -43.80 37.99 -4.86
CA SER A 1097 -43.94 36.69 -4.18
C SER A 1097 -42.71 36.31 -3.35
N ILE A 1098 -41.51 36.58 -3.87
CA ILE A 1098 -40.24 36.31 -3.18
C ILE A 1098 -40.05 37.29 -2.03
N THR A 1099 -40.41 38.56 -2.23
CA THR A 1099 -40.39 39.59 -1.18
C THR A 1099 -41.25 39.18 0.00
N GLU A 1100 -42.53 38.84 -0.23
CA GLU A 1100 -43.48 38.47 0.82
C GLU A 1100 -42.99 37.24 1.59
N GLU A 1101 -42.46 36.23 0.89
CA GLU A 1101 -41.99 35.01 1.53
C GLU A 1101 -40.72 35.22 2.37
N LEU A 1102 -39.74 35.98 1.86
CA LEU A 1102 -38.52 36.33 2.61
C LEU A 1102 -38.84 37.19 3.84
N GLU A 1103 -39.79 38.14 3.73
CA GLU A 1103 -40.25 38.95 4.86
C GLU A 1103 -40.91 38.07 5.93
N LYS A 1104 -41.85 37.21 5.52
CA LYS A 1104 -42.55 36.29 6.42
C LYS A 1104 -41.58 35.36 7.15
N LEU A 1105 -40.71 34.66 6.43
CA LEU A 1105 -39.76 33.71 7.02
C LEU A 1105 -38.78 34.40 7.98
N SER A 1106 -38.34 35.63 7.64
CA SER A 1106 -37.45 36.39 8.50
C SER A 1106 -38.14 36.84 9.79
N LEU A 1107 -39.38 37.34 9.71
CA LEU A 1107 -40.16 37.75 10.89
C LEU A 1107 -40.48 36.55 11.80
N GLU A 1108 -40.80 35.39 11.22
CA GLU A 1108 -41.00 34.14 11.98
C GLU A 1108 -39.76 33.71 12.76
N VAL A 1109 -38.56 33.90 12.20
CA VAL A 1109 -37.29 33.57 12.86
C VAL A 1109 -36.93 34.59 13.94
N LEU A 1110 -37.22 35.87 13.72
CA LEU A 1110 -36.94 36.94 14.68
C LEU A 1110 -37.91 36.96 15.87
N GLY A 1111 -39.14 36.46 15.67
CA GLY A 1111 -40.14 36.30 16.73
C GLY A 1111 -39.94 35.10 17.65
N LYS A 1112 -39.05 34.16 17.29
CA LYS A 1112 -38.56 33.08 18.17
C LYS A 1112 -37.50 33.59 19.13
#